data_AF-A0A2W2G248-F1
#
_entry.id   AF-A0A2W2G248-F1
#
_cell.length_a   1.000
_cell.length_b   1.000
_cell.length_c   1.000
_cell.angle_alpha   90.00
_cell.angle_beta   90.00
_cell.angle_gamma   90.00
#
_symmetry.space_group_name_H-M   'P 1'
#
loop_
_entity.id
_entity.type
_entity.pdbx_description
1 polymer ?
#
loop_
_entity_poly.entity_id
_entity_poly.type
_entity_poly.pdbx_seq_one_letter_code
_entity_poly.pdbx_strand_id
1 'polypeptide(L)'
;MRRIRTEGRHAGSPPRSGSPILPKADKRSRSASAREEPGAPPRAVQQVKLVPRVSVKDNKIERIKFGNTRTPSLFGNRMGDHTGSWTSVRDSVHALVHGKPVKEAVHQLRARQQEAQAWRDDDTSLGMKLWNTLESDDRDKREEPLRTYARQVDDLLNKADAALDGRNEVDRDPTVHAARLLSEAIGYHLAYRNLLPYATVPATKARGSTGAGEGAARTAVREVEKQPEKTLLPGEQEGTRENLWKLFSMEAAVRAAGVVSVVAPKGKDESPGTVAPDVEPPKKRGKRELTSREPSRLAENKTIAKNTEHSADRDTGYRKTRHMTTRTTQTVRSLREAPSEVPPRAPDRSKEHNEDLNQTSGEDARNESPTDDLANAIQDGAHILAHLLYEHQRTVGQAYPTAVKKSDFLGSDPAAAAAKRLHDHLSGLGNARSDAIKKLTDRVQELHAGLAPRPTPATGNTWMTDPSTSERAVAAFRGDLVAAFRSDGTLAVQGRPTAPRGVVGHGAHTTAWITEVDAVKQMLATYHEEGIAQKLREETVTALKGELMTKLAVLLPTDQLKGGQVSDIFDAATDVMAAESPEESIEAYLTFRNLLPYATVFAGSPDGQGEYSGAPAAIQFDKESLQAAIDLKMDEFDDSRFDSTIREMEKASELTGTPGRGEGGADSGEEPVARPPRWTGYPEVARAVKVVADAMKATVEDLKPANSDAARERARDNAAELGEQIMTVRDSEHDRVYELAYPGKRPRRRRVADAGRASAGRGSPARARRAAAPARRR
;
A
#
# COMPACT_ATOMS: atom_id res chain seq x y z
N MET A 1 -2.25 57.95 70.83
CA MET A 1 -3.09 57.53 69.67
C MET A 1 -2.67 56.11 69.28
N ARG A 2 -3.19 55.08 69.96
CA ARG A 2 -4.25 54.12 69.55
C ARG A 2 -4.03 53.36 68.22
N ARG A 3 -3.86 52.04 68.37
CA ARG A 3 -3.96 50.93 67.38
C ARG A 3 -5.29 50.95 66.60
N ILE A 4 -5.34 50.27 65.44
CA ILE A 4 -6.41 49.32 65.03
C ILE A 4 -5.94 48.46 63.82
N ARG A 5 -6.31 47.17 63.86
CA ARG A 5 -6.21 46.11 62.84
C ARG A 5 -7.34 46.22 61.80
N THR A 6 -7.13 45.72 60.58
CA THR A 6 -8.14 45.15 59.66
C THR A 6 -7.38 44.12 58.77
N GLU A 7 -7.67 42.82 58.72
CA GLU A 7 -8.86 42.03 58.30
C GLU A 7 -9.29 42.22 56.82
N GLY A 8 -9.11 41.16 56.02
CA GLY A 8 -9.70 40.94 54.69
C GLY A 8 -9.48 39.48 54.27
N ARG A 9 -10.35 38.56 54.71
CA ARG A 9 -11.51 37.97 53.99
C ARG A 9 -11.15 37.02 52.83
N HIS A 10 -11.23 35.73 53.16
CA HIS A 10 -11.37 34.62 52.22
C HIS A 10 -12.71 34.70 51.47
N ALA A 11 -12.67 34.61 50.14
CA ALA A 11 -13.84 34.34 49.31
C ALA A 11 -14.10 32.83 49.29
N GLY A 12 -15.21 32.41 49.90
CA GLY A 12 -15.75 31.06 49.79
C GLY A 12 -16.48 30.88 48.47
N SER A 13 -16.17 29.80 47.76
CA SER A 13 -16.92 29.32 46.60
C SER A 13 -18.31 28.82 47.02
N PRO A 14 -19.36 29.02 46.21
CA PRO A 14 -20.70 28.52 46.51
C PRO A 14 -20.79 26.99 46.33
N PRO A 15 -21.69 26.30 47.05
CA PRO A 15 -21.85 24.86 46.96
C PRO A 15 -22.45 24.45 45.61
N ARG A 16 -21.84 23.45 44.97
CA ARG A 16 -22.41 22.76 43.80
C ARG A 16 -23.71 22.06 44.21
N SER A 17 -24.79 22.41 43.52
CA SER A 17 -26.07 21.69 43.54
C SER A 17 -25.85 20.22 43.16
N GLY A 18 -26.24 19.31 44.06
CA GLY A 18 -26.21 17.87 43.83
C GLY A 18 -27.15 17.47 42.69
N SER A 19 -26.63 16.73 41.72
CA SER A 19 -27.44 16.01 40.75
C SER A 19 -28.14 14.82 41.44
N PRO A 20 -29.39 14.48 41.09
CA PRO A 20 -30.07 13.33 41.68
C PRO A 20 -29.38 12.03 41.25
N ILE A 21 -29.05 11.20 42.23
CA ILE A 21 -28.61 9.81 42.02
C ILE A 21 -29.83 9.03 41.49
N LEU A 22 -29.84 8.72 40.20
CA LEU A 22 -30.77 7.76 39.63
C LEU A 22 -30.36 6.33 40.06
N PRO A 23 -31.31 5.46 40.44
CA PRO A 23 -31.00 4.10 40.85
C PRO A 23 -30.49 3.28 39.66
N LYS A 24 -29.45 2.48 39.93
CA LYS A 24 -28.91 1.50 38.97
C LYS A 24 -30.02 0.52 38.57
N ALA A 25 -30.41 0.56 37.30
CA ALA A 25 -31.33 -0.41 36.72
C ALA A 25 -30.66 -1.79 36.65
N ASP A 26 -31.40 -2.76 37.18
CA ASP A 26 -31.07 -4.17 37.27
C ASP A 26 -30.82 -4.79 35.89
N LYS A 27 -29.66 -5.43 35.72
CA LYS A 27 -29.33 -6.25 34.54
C LYS A 27 -29.87 -7.66 34.76
N ARG A 28 -31.17 -7.89 34.58
CA ARG A 28 -31.69 -9.26 34.38
C ARG A 28 -32.81 -9.32 33.33
N SER A 29 -32.55 -10.20 32.36
CA SER A 29 -33.50 -10.96 31.52
C SER A 29 -34.58 -10.20 30.74
N ARG A 30 -34.34 -9.97 29.44
CA ARG A 30 -35.38 -10.10 28.40
C ARG A 30 -34.77 -10.65 27.11
N SER A 31 -34.73 -11.98 27.01
CA SER A 31 -34.77 -12.68 25.73
C SER A 31 -36.21 -12.63 25.22
N ALA A 32 -36.54 -11.58 24.47
CA ALA A 32 -37.76 -11.51 23.69
C ALA A 32 -37.35 -11.45 22.21
N SER A 33 -37.75 -12.47 21.46
CA SER A 33 -37.71 -12.55 20.01
C SER A 33 -38.30 -11.26 19.41
N ALA A 34 -37.43 -10.40 18.89
CA ALA A 34 -37.83 -9.23 18.13
C ALA A 34 -38.33 -9.71 16.77
N ARG A 35 -39.64 -9.56 16.57
CA ARG A 35 -40.30 -9.64 15.26
C ARG A 35 -39.63 -8.59 14.37
N GLU A 36 -38.99 -9.02 13.28
CA GLU A 36 -38.39 -8.11 12.29
C GLU A 36 -39.47 -7.16 11.77
N GLU A 37 -39.27 -5.85 11.96
CA GLU A 37 -40.12 -4.85 11.33
C GLU A 37 -39.97 -4.94 9.80
N PRO A 38 -41.07 -5.01 9.03
CA PRO A 38 -41.02 -4.91 7.58
C PRO A 38 -40.51 -3.52 7.20
N GLY A 39 -39.23 -3.43 6.83
CA GLY A 39 -38.56 -2.16 6.47
C GLY A 39 -37.18 -1.95 7.08
N ALA A 40 -36.74 -2.79 8.02
CA ALA A 40 -35.34 -2.78 8.45
C ALA A 40 -34.45 -3.20 7.27
N PRO A 41 -33.41 -2.43 6.90
CA PRO A 41 -32.57 -2.76 5.75
C PRO A 41 -31.93 -4.15 5.96
N PRO A 42 -32.03 -5.06 4.98
CA PRO A 42 -31.43 -6.39 5.08
C PRO A 42 -29.93 -6.25 5.32
N ARG A 43 -29.36 -7.15 6.15
CA ARG A 43 -27.91 -7.29 6.46
C ARG A 43 -27.05 -6.09 6.08
N ALA A 44 -26.94 -5.12 7.01
CA ALA A 44 -26.02 -3.98 7.03
C ALA A 44 -25.26 -3.74 5.71
N VAL A 45 -25.93 -3.15 4.70
CA VAL A 45 -25.23 -2.60 3.54
C VAL A 45 -24.10 -1.73 4.06
N GLN A 46 -22.87 -2.05 3.64
CA GLN A 46 -21.69 -1.44 4.21
C GLN A 46 -21.72 0.06 3.91
N GLN A 47 -21.88 0.86 4.97
CA GLN A 47 -21.90 2.32 4.86
C GLN A 47 -20.62 2.78 4.17
N VAL A 48 -20.77 3.59 3.12
CA VAL A 48 -19.63 4.10 2.36
C VAL A 48 -18.83 5.04 3.25
N LYS A 49 -17.64 4.59 3.66
CA LYS A 49 -16.73 5.41 4.48
C LYS A 49 -15.87 6.37 3.64
N LEU A 50 -15.83 6.16 2.32
CA LEU A 50 -15.18 7.06 1.37
C LEU A 50 -16.13 8.20 1.05
N VAL A 51 -16.18 9.21 1.92
CA VAL A 51 -16.87 10.48 1.63
C VAL A 51 -15.80 11.53 1.42
N PRO A 52 -15.57 12.03 0.19
CA PRO A 52 -14.67 13.15 -0.02
C PRO A 52 -15.19 14.38 0.74
N ARG A 53 -14.35 15.41 0.87
CA ARG A 53 -14.76 16.75 1.30
C ARG A 53 -14.75 17.67 0.10
N VAL A 54 -15.89 18.28 -0.20
CA VAL A 54 -16.07 19.28 -1.25
C VAL A 54 -16.06 20.67 -0.60
N SER A 55 -15.20 21.58 -1.07
CA SER A 55 -15.26 23.01 -0.73
C SER A 55 -15.83 23.82 -1.89
N VAL A 56 -16.50 24.91 -1.54
CA VAL A 56 -17.10 25.83 -2.49
C VAL A 56 -16.56 27.22 -2.26
N LYS A 57 -16.25 27.92 -3.35
CA LYS A 57 -15.93 29.34 -3.37
C LYS A 57 -16.66 29.98 -4.54
N ASP A 58 -17.29 31.12 -4.32
CA ASP A 58 -18.04 31.86 -5.35
C ASP A 58 -19.05 30.98 -6.11
N ASN A 59 -19.79 30.14 -5.38
CA ASN A 59 -20.73 29.15 -5.89
C ASN A 59 -20.14 28.05 -6.80
N LYS A 60 -18.82 27.93 -6.88
CA LYS A 60 -18.12 26.92 -7.67
C LYS A 60 -17.39 25.93 -6.78
N ILE A 61 -17.27 24.68 -7.25
CA ILE A 61 -16.46 23.66 -6.60
C ILE A 61 -15.00 24.09 -6.68
N GLU A 62 -14.44 24.51 -5.55
CA GLU A 62 -13.05 24.95 -5.45
C GLU A 62 -12.13 23.75 -5.25
N ARG A 63 -12.52 22.78 -4.43
CA ARG A 63 -11.65 21.66 -4.10
C ARG A 63 -12.42 20.40 -3.75
N ILE A 64 -11.87 19.26 -4.11
CA ILE A 64 -12.29 17.96 -3.61
C ILE A 64 -11.12 17.25 -2.93
N LYS A 65 -11.29 16.94 -1.64
CA LYS A 65 -10.33 16.18 -0.86
C LYS A 65 -10.89 14.81 -0.52
N PHE A 66 -10.43 13.81 -1.24
CA PHE A 66 -10.69 12.42 -0.89
C PHE A 66 -9.87 12.00 0.34
N GLY A 67 -10.49 11.27 1.26
CA GLY A 67 -9.78 10.67 2.40
C GLY A 67 -8.88 9.49 2.00
N ASN A 68 -8.16 8.94 2.98
CA ASN A 68 -7.33 7.74 2.82
C ASN A 68 -8.17 6.44 2.88
N THR A 69 -9.47 6.55 3.14
CA THR A 69 -10.34 5.39 3.28
C THR A 69 -10.56 4.73 1.92
N ARG A 70 -10.36 3.42 1.85
CA ARG A 70 -10.63 2.64 0.63
C ARG A 70 -12.13 2.42 0.44
N THR A 71 -12.54 2.19 -0.80
CA THR A 71 -13.87 1.66 -1.07
C THR A 71 -14.03 0.30 -0.41
N PRO A 72 -15.26 -0.06 0.01
CA PRO A 72 -15.56 -1.42 0.44
C PRO A 72 -15.13 -2.45 -0.60
N SER A 73 -14.54 -3.56 -0.16
CA SER A 73 -14.29 -4.70 -1.05
C SER A 73 -15.50 -5.62 -1.12
N LEU A 74 -15.84 -6.05 -2.34
CA LEU A 74 -16.82 -7.11 -2.58
C LEU A 74 -16.35 -8.49 -2.10
N PHE A 75 -15.04 -8.68 -1.98
CA PHE A 75 -14.44 -9.96 -1.64
C PHE A 75 -14.07 -10.03 -0.14
N GLY A 76 -14.85 -9.35 0.70
CA GLY A 76 -14.67 -9.29 2.14
C GLY A 76 -13.36 -8.62 2.54
N ASN A 77 -12.46 -9.36 3.18
CA ASN A 77 -11.17 -8.83 3.61
C ASN A 77 -10.11 -8.79 2.50
N ARG A 78 -10.40 -9.34 1.32
CA ARG A 78 -9.48 -9.33 0.17
C ARG A 78 -9.89 -8.21 -0.76
N MET A 79 -8.94 -7.41 -1.24
CA MET A 79 -9.21 -6.50 -2.36
C MET A 79 -9.15 -7.30 -3.66
N GLY A 80 -10.11 -7.05 -4.56
CA GLY A 80 -10.00 -7.51 -5.94
C GLY A 80 -8.91 -6.73 -6.69
N ASP A 81 -8.57 -7.21 -7.87
CA ASP A 81 -7.69 -6.49 -8.78
C ASP A 81 -8.52 -5.45 -9.52
N HIS A 82 -8.03 -4.21 -9.52
CA HIS A 82 -8.61 -3.19 -10.35
C HIS A 82 -8.08 -3.34 -11.78
N THR A 83 -8.99 -3.39 -12.76
CA THR A 83 -8.63 -3.34 -14.18
C THR A 83 -8.18 -1.94 -14.57
N GLY A 84 -8.83 -0.90 -14.05
CA GLY A 84 -8.42 0.49 -14.17
C GLY A 84 -7.98 1.06 -12.82
N SER A 85 -6.92 1.85 -12.82
CA SER A 85 -6.42 2.59 -11.66
C SER A 85 -7.57 3.27 -10.91
N TRP A 86 -7.75 2.90 -9.64
CA TRP A 86 -8.77 3.49 -8.78
C TRP A 86 -8.55 5.00 -8.62
N THR A 87 -7.29 5.43 -8.61
CA THR A 87 -6.94 6.83 -8.52
C THR A 87 -7.33 7.62 -9.77
N SER A 88 -7.27 7.00 -10.96
CA SER A 88 -7.74 7.61 -12.21
C SER A 88 -9.26 7.77 -12.25
N VAL A 89 -10.01 6.81 -11.71
CA VAL A 89 -11.47 6.94 -11.55
C VAL A 89 -11.81 8.12 -10.65
N ARG A 90 -11.15 8.24 -9.48
CA ARG A 90 -11.31 9.39 -8.58
C ARG A 90 -10.96 10.72 -9.24
N ASP A 91 -9.85 10.76 -9.98
CA ASP A 91 -9.39 11.95 -10.68
C ASP A 91 -10.34 12.34 -11.82
N SER A 92 -10.98 11.37 -12.48
CA SER A 92 -12.01 11.65 -13.50
C SER A 92 -13.25 12.33 -12.89
N VAL A 93 -13.67 11.92 -11.69
CA VAL A 93 -14.78 12.58 -10.97
C VAL A 93 -14.36 13.96 -10.46
N HIS A 94 -13.10 14.11 -10.03
CA HIS A 94 -12.57 15.42 -9.66
C HIS A 94 -12.61 16.38 -10.87
N ALA A 95 -12.10 15.93 -12.01
CA ALA A 95 -12.15 16.66 -13.27
C ALA A 95 -13.56 17.00 -13.72
N LEU A 96 -14.51 16.09 -13.48
CA LEU A 96 -15.90 16.25 -13.85
C LEU A 96 -16.57 17.42 -13.13
N VAL A 97 -16.22 17.71 -11.88
CA VAL A 97 -16.96 18.68 -11.05
C VAL A 97 -16.15 19.91 -10.62
N HIS A 98 -14.82 19.86 -10.64
CA HIS A 98 -13.98 20.99 -10.22
C HIS A 98 -14.19 22.23 -11.10
N GLY A 99 -14.19 23.41 -10.47
CA GLY A 99 -14.36 24.71 -11.12
C GLY A 99 -15.77 24.99 -11.63
N LYS A 100 -16.69 24.00 -11.56
CA LYS A 100 -18.08 24.15 -12.01
C LYS A 100 -18.95 24.73 -10.90
N PRO A 101 -20.01 25.49 -11.24
CA PRO A 101 -21.06 25.83 -10.29
C PRO A 101 -21.61 24.57 -9.61
N VAL A 102 -21.96 24.64 -8.31
CA VAL A 102 -22.44 23.46 -7.57
C VAL A 102 -23.62 22.79 -8.26
N LYS A 103 -24.57 23.57 -8.81
CA LYS A 103 -25.71 23.05 -9.58
C LYS A 103 -25.28 22.25 -10.82
N GLU A 104 -24.31 22.77 -11.57
CA GLU A 104 -23.77 22.06 -12.73
C GLU A 104 -23.02 20.79 -12.31
N ALA A 105 -22.24 20.84 -11.23
CA ALA A 105 -21.55 19.68 -10.69
C ALA A 105 -22.51 18.55 -10.27
N VAL A 106 -23.64 18.87 -9.64
CA VAL A 106 -24.72 17.91 -9.32
C VAL A 106 -25.26 17.26 -10.60
N HIS A 107 -25.57 18.06 -11.63
CA HIS A 107 -26.09 17.55 -12.90
C HIS A 107 -25.07 16.66 -13.63
N GLN A 108 -23.79 17.04 -13.63
CA GLN A 108 -22.71 16.27 -14.24
C GLN A 108 -22.53 14.92 -13.54
N LEU A 109 -22.54 14.89 -12.19
CA LEU A 109 -22.47 13.64 -11.44
C LEU A 109 -23.71 12.76 -11.67
N ARG A 110 -24.90 13.37 -11.77
CA ARG A 110 -26.13 12.66 -12.12
C ARG A 110 -26.02 11.97 -13.48
N ALA A 111 -25.60 12.71 -14.51
CA ALA A 111 -25.42 12.16 -15.85
C ALA A 111 -24.41 11.00 -15.85
N ARG A 112 -23.30 11.16 -15.12
CA ARG A 112 -22.27 10.11 -14.99
C ARG A 112 -22.78 8.87 -14.24
N GLN A 113 -23.62 9.06 -13.21
CA GLN A 113 -24.27 7.95 -12.51
C GLN A 113 -25.29 7.25 -13.40
N GLN A 114 -26.12 7.98 -14.13
CA GLN A 114 -27.11 7.41 -15.06
C GLN A 114 -26.43 6.60 -16.16
N GLU A 115 -25.32 7.08 -16.70
CA GLU A 115 -24.51 6.33 -17.66
C GLU A 115 -23.97 5.02 -17.06
N ALA A 116 -23.47 5.05 -15.82
CA ALA A 116 -22.99 3.85 -15.15
C ALA A 116 -24.13 2.85 -14.83
N GLN A 117 -25.34 3.35 -14.55
CA GLN A 117 -26.53 2.50 -14.37
C GLN A 117 -27.00 1.91 -15.70
N ALA A 118 -27.11 2.71 -16.75
CA ALA A 118 -27.51 2.27 -18.09
C ALA A 118 -26.58 1.18 -18.63
N TRP A 119 -25.29 1.25 -18.30
CA TRP A 119 -24.33 0.19 -18.61
C TRP A 119 -24.74 -1.18 -18.02
N ARG A 120 -25.38 -1.21 -16.85
CA ARG A 120 -25.86 -2.45 -16.23
C ARG A 120 -27.29 -2.79 -16.66
N ASP A 121 -28.17 -1.80 -16.69
CA ASP A 121 -29.63 -2.00 -16.70
C ASP A 121 -30.23 -2.16 -18.10
N ASP A 122 -29.50 -1.82 -19.16
CA ASP A 122 -29.94 -2.07 -20.53
C ASP A 122 -29.62 -3.52 -20.93
N ASP A 123 -30.66 -4.33 -21.20
CA ASP A 123 -30.56 -5.73 -21.58
C ASP A 123 -29.69 -5.98 -22.82
N THR A 124 -29.61 -4.97 -23.70
CA THR A 124 -28.80 -5.03 -24.92
C THR A 124 -27.39 -4.49 -24.72
N SER A 125 -27.15 -3.80 -23.60
CA SER A 125 -25.83 -3.29 -23.27
C SER A 125 -24.86 -4.44 -23.10
N LEU A 126 -23.64 -4.19 -23.55
CA LEU A 126 -22.52 -5.09 -23.33
C LEU A 126 -22.14 -5.21 -21.85
N GLY A 127 -22.57 -4.26 -21.02
CA GLY A 127 -22.38 -4.36 -19.58
C GLY A 127 -23.29 -5.35 -18.90
N MET A 128 -24.56 -5.42 -19.31
CA MET A 128 -25.44 -6.52 -18.91
C MET A 128 -24.89 -7.87 -19.39
N LYS A 129 -24.28 -7.95 -20.58
CA LYS A 129 -23.62 -9.18 -21.03
C LYS A 129 -22.47 -9.58 -20.11
N LEU A 130 -21.55 -8.66 -19.78
CA LEU A 130 -20.47 -8.92 -18.81
C LEU A 130 -21.02 -9.27 -17.43
N TRP A 131 -22.10 -8.62 -16.99
CA TRP A 131 -22.76 -8.95 -15.74
C TRP A 131 -23.25 -10.40 -15.75
N ASN A 132 -23.84 -10.85 -16.86
CA ASN A 132 -24.34 -12.21 -17.01
C ASN A 132 -23.25 -13.28 -17.13
N THR A 133 -22.00 -12.91 -17.45
CA THR A 133 -20.87 -13.86 -17.39
C THR A 133 -20.34 -14.07 -15.97
N LEU A 134 -20.78 -13.29 -14.98
CA LEU A 134 -20.38 -13.48 -13.60
C LEU A 134 -21.08 -14.71 -12.99
N GLU A 135 -20.35 -15.42 -12.14
CA GLU A 135 -20.91 -16.45 -11.26
C GLU A 135 -22.12 -15.89 -10.48
N SER A 136 -23.13 -16.72 -10.25
CA SER A 136 -24.35 -16.32 -9.52
C SER A 136 -24.02 -15.68 -8.17
N ASP A 137 -23.08 -16.27 -7.44
CA ASP A 137 -22.65 -15.77 -6.12
C ASP A 137 -22.00 -14.39 -6.19
N ASP A 138 -21.29 -14.04 -7.27
CA ASP A 138 -20.70 -12.71 -7.43
C ASP A 138 -21.78 -11.69 -7.82
N ARG A 139 -22.72 -12.07 -8.70
CA ARG A 139 -23.89 -11.23 -9.00
C ARG A 139 -24.70 -10.93 -7.75
N ASP A 140 -25.02 -11.95 -6.95
CA ASP A 140 -25.83 -11.80 -5.73
C ASP A 140 -25.14 -10.89 -4.70
N LYS A 141 -23.80 -10.97 -4.57
CA LYS A 141 -23.03 -10.09 -3.68
C LYS A 141 -23.02 -8.64 -4.15
N ARG A 142 -23.14 -8.38 -5.45
CA ARG A 142 -23.08 -7.04 -6.05
C ARG A 142 -24.45 -6.38 -6.19
N GLU A 143 -25.50 -7.16 -6.46
CA GLU A 143 -26.81 -6.67 -6.86
C GLU A 143 -27.44 -5.71 -5.83
N GLU A 144 -27.56 -6.14 -4.57
CA GLU A 144 -28.19 -5.32 -3.53
C GLU A 144 -27.36 -4.07 -3.19
N PRO A 145 -26.02 -4.14 -3.02
CA PRO A 145 -25.20 -2.95 -2.86
C PRO A 145 -25.27 -1.97 -4.05
N LEU A 146 -25.23 -2.46 -5.30
CA LEU A 146 -25.36 -1.59 -6.48
C LEU A 146 -26.71 -0.86 -6.49
N ARG A 147 -27.80 -1.58 -6.28
CA ARG A 147 -29.15 -1.00 -6.18
C ARG A 147 -29.26 0.01 -5.05
N THR A 148 -28.65 -0.27 -3.90
CA THR A 148 -28.66 0.64 -2.76
C THR A 148 -27.82 1.88 -3.05
N TYR A 149 -26.62 1.75 -3.57
CA TYR A 149 -25.76 2.89 -3.88
C TYR A 149 -26.33 3.77 -4.99
N ALA A 150 -26.94 3.20 -6.04
CA ALA A 150 -27.66 3.96 -7.06
C ALA A 150 -28.77 4.85 -6.43
N ARG A 151 -29.65 4.24 -5.61
CA ARG A 151 -30.70 4.98 -4.89
C ARG A 151 -30.16 6.09 -4.00
N GLN A 152 -29.05 5.83 -3.28
CA GLN A 152 -28.42 6.84 -2.42
C GLN A 152 -27.85 8.01 -3.22
N VAL A 153 -27.20 7.75 -4.37
CA VAL A 153 -26.72 8.82 -5.25
C VAL A 153 -27.90 9.67 -5.73
N ASP A 154 -28.96 9.04 -6.24
CA ASP A 154 -30.11 9.77 -6.78
C ASP A 154 -30.83 10.60 -5.70
N ASP A 155 -31.05 10.04 -4.51
CA ASP A 155 -31.66 10.75 -3.37
C ASP A 155 -30.81 11.95 -2.93
N LEU A 156 -29.49 11.78 -2.78
CA LEU A 156 -28.58 12.86 -2.39
C LEU A 156 -28.51 13.98 -3.43
N LEU A 157 -28.49 13.64 -4.73
CA LEU A 157 -28.48 14.63 -5.81
C LEU A 157 -29.82 15.37 -5.92
N ASN A 158 -30.94 14.69 -5.70
CA ASN A 158 -32.26 15.34 -5.66
C ASN A 158 -32.40 16.30 -4.47
N LYS A 159 -31.86 15.92 -3.30
CA LYS A 159 -31.78 16.82 -2.13
C LYS A 159 -30.87 18.02 -2.39
N ALA A 160 -29.75 17.81 -3.11
CA ALA A 160 -28.84 18.89 -3.47
C ALA A 160 -29.51 19.92 -4.39
N ASP A 161 -30.26 19.46 -5.40
CA ASP A 161 -31.05 20.34 -6.26
C ASP A 161 -32.16 21.07 -5.49
N ALA A 162 -32.89 20.36 -4.62
CA ALA A 162 -33.93 20.98 -3.81
C ALA A 162 -33.38 22.08 -2.89
N ALA A 163 -32.18 21.88 -2.32
CA ALA A 163 -31.48 22.90 -1.55
C ALA A 163 -31.13 24.11 -2.43
N LEU A 164 -30.52 23.90 -3.60
CA LEU A 164 -30.15 24.97 -4.53
C LEU A 164 -31.34 25.77 -5.07
N ASP A 165 -32.52 25.15 -5.17
CA ASP A 165 -33.76 25.81 -5.58
C ASP A 165 -34.49 26.53 -4.43
N GLY A 166 -33.89 26.58 -3.22
CA GLY A 166 -34.47 27.27 -2.06
C GLY A 166 -35.69 26.56 -1.45
N ARG A 167 -35.90 25.28 -1.75
CA ARG A 167 -37.05 24.50 -1.26
C ARG A 167 -36.85 23.92 0.15
N ASN A 168 -35.67 24.11 0.75
CA ASN A 168 -35.33 23.69 2.11
C ASN A 168 -34.92 24.90 2.97
N GLU A 169 -35.78 25.30 3.91
CA GLU A 169 -35.56 26.49 4.78
C GLU A 169 -34.52 26.29 5.90
N VAL A 170 -33.94 25.10 6.03
CA VAL A 170 -33.23 24.70 7.26
C VAL A 170 -31.78 25.23 7.35
N ASP A 171 -31.14 25.58 6.23
CA ASP A 171 -29.73 25.97 6.22
C ASP A 171 -29.47 27.41 5.75
N ARG A 172 -28.52 28.08 6.40
CA ARG A 172 -28.16 29.49 6.15
C ARG A 172 -27.45 29.70 4.80
N ASP A 173 -26.91 28.65 4.19
CA ASP A 173 -26.25 28.70 2.88
C ASP A 173 -26.63 27.46 2.04
N PRO A 174 -27.58 27.61 1.10
CA PRO A 174 -28.04 26.53 0.23
C PRO A 174 -26.92 25.88 -0.58
N THR A 175 -25.92 26.65 -0.98
CA THR A 175 -24.81 26.19 -1.81
C THR A 175 -23.87 25.29 -1.00
N VAL A 176 -23.53 25.69 0.23
CA VAL A 176 -22.70 24.86 1.14
C VAL A 176 -23.41 23.56 1.49
N HIS A 177 -24.72 23.60 1.76
CA HIS A 177 -25.49 22.39 2.02
C HIS A 177 -25.52 21.45 0.80
N ALA A 178 -25.81 21.97 -0.38
CA ALA A 178 -25.80 21.19 -1.62
C ALA A 178 -24.42 20.58 -1.91
N ALA A 179 -23.34 21.30 -1.62
CA ALA A 179 -21.98 20.77 -1.77
C ALA A 179 -21.67 19.63 -0.78
N ARG A 180 -22.19 19.68 0.45
CA ARG A 180 -22.08 18.56 1.39
C ARG A 180 -22.81 17.32 0.88
N LEU A 181 -24.03 17.49 0.37
CA LEU A 181 -24.81 16.39 -0.24
C LEU A 181 -24.11 15.82 -1.48
N LEU A 182 -23.56 16.68 -2.34
CA LEU A 182 -22.74 16.29 -3.48
C LEU A 182 -21.51 15.49 -3.02
N SER A 183 -20.86 15.90 -1.92
CA SER A 183 -19.74 15.19 -1.31
C SER A 183 -20.09 13.73 -0.99
N GLU A 184 -21.23 13.50 -0.36
CA GLU A 184 -21.74 12.16 -0.04
C GLU A 184 -22.11 11.38 -1.31
N ALA A 185 -22.77 12.04 -2.27
CA ALA A 185 -23.15 11.44 -3.55
C ALA A 185 -21.92 10.97 -4.35
N ILE A 186 -20.82 11.74 -4.35
CA ILE A 186 -19.55 11.33 -4.97
C ILE A 186 -19.03 10.04 -4.31
N GLY A 187 -19.11 9.94 -2.98
CA GLY A 187 -18.70 8.74 -2.26
C GLY A 187 -19.49 7.50 -2.71
N TYR A 188 -20.81 7.60 -2.76
CA TYR A 188 -21.67 6.50 -3.21
C TYR A 188 -21.50 6.19 -4.70
N HIS A 189 -21.31 7.19 -5.57
CA HIS A 189 -21.03 6.98 -6.99
C HIS A 189 -19.73 6.20 -7.20
N LEU A 190 -18.68 6.58 -6.47
CA LEU A 190 -17.41 5.86 -6.49
C LEU A 190 -17.57 4.43 -5.96
N ALA A 191 -18.29 4.24 -4.87
CA ALA A 191 -18.59 2.90 -4.38
C ALA A 191 -19.36 2.08 -5.42
N TYR A 192 -20.39 2.64 -6.06
CA TYR A 192 -21.14 2.01 -7.15
C TYR A 192 -20.21 1.56 -8.28
N ARG A 193 -19.39 2.48 -8.82
CA ARG A 193 -18.40 2.19 -9.87
C ARG A 193 -17.46 1.06 -9.46
N ASN A 194 -16.99 1.06 -8.21
CA ASN A 194 -16.09 0.04 -7.69
C ASN A 194 -16.70 -1.36 -7.68
N LEU A 195 -18.03 -1.47 -7.53
CA LEU A 195 -18.72 -2.76 -7.52
C LEU A 195 -19.08 -3.28 -8.91
N LEU A 196 -18.86 -2.51 -9.97
CA LEU A 196 -19.12 -2.98 -11.32
C LEU A 196 -18.03 -3.98 -11.73
N PRO A 197 -18.38 -5.04 -12.47
CA PRO A 197 -17.44 -6.12 -12.79
C PRO A 197 -16.29 -5.69 -13.68
N TYR A 198 -16.45 -4.58 -14.40
CA TYR A 198 -15.36 -4.00 -15.17
C TYR A 198 -14.38 -3.21 -14.31
N ALA A 199 -14.66 -2.93 -13.04
CA ALA A 199 -13.79 -2.13 -12.16
C ALA A 199 -12.97 -2.98 -11.20
N THR A 200 -13.55 -4.07 -10.68
CA THR A 200 -12.87 -5.01 -9.78
C THR A 200 -13.14 -6.45 -10.17
N VAL A 201 -12.06 -7.21 -10.33
CA VAL A 201 -12.09 -8.62 -10.69
C VAL A 201 -11.44 -9.43 -9.56
N PRO A 202 -11.78 -10.71 -9.40
CA PRO A 202 -11.12 -11.55 -8.40
C PRO A 202 -9.59 -11.53 -8.59
N ALA A 203 -8.89 -11.34 -7.48
CA ALA A 203 -7.42 -11.36 -7.46
C ALA A 203 -6.90 -12.80 -7.57
N THR A 204 -5.80 -12.99 -8.31
CA THR A 204 -5.11 -14.30 -8.37
C THR A 204 -4.41 -14.65 -7.06
N LYS A 205 -4.02 -13.63 -6.29
CA LYS A 205 -3.33 -13.77 -5.01
C LYS A 205 -4.20 -13.25 -3.89
N ALA A 206 -4.09 -13.85 -2.71
CA ALA A 206 -4.85 -13.44 -1.52
C ALA A 206 -4.68 -11.95 -1.15
N ARG A 207 -3.58 -11.31 -1.58
CA ARG A 207 -3.26 -9.90 -1.32
C ARG A 207 -3.92 -8.91 -2.30
N GLY A 208 -4.44 -9.37 -3.43
CA GLY A 208 -4.75 -8.48 -4.56
C GLY A 208 -3.52 -8.16 -5.40
N SER A 209 -3.73 -7.58 -6.56
CA SER A 209 -2.74 -6.92 -7.40
C SER A 209 -2.18 -5.76 -6.60
N THR A 210 -0.94 -5.89 -6.17
CA THR A 210 -0.15 -4.77 -5.67
C THR A 210 0.07 -3.85 -6.88
N GLY A 211 -0.55 -2.67 -6.90
CA GLY A 211 -0.45 -1.69 -7.99
C GLY A 211 0.97 -1.11 -8.12
N ALA A 212 1.96 -1.96 -8.35
CA ALA A 212 3.36 -1.61 -8.46
C ALA A 212 3.52 -0.64 -9.62
N GLY A 213 3.86 0.61 -9.30
CA GLY A 213 4.06 1.67 -10.28
C GLY A 213 2.84 2.52 -10.63
N GLU A 214 1.61 2.22 -10.17
CA GLU A 214 0.42 3.06 -10.44
C GLU A 214 0.65 4.49 -9.93
N GLY A 215 1.15 4.63 -8.69
CA GLY A 215 1.45 5.92 -8.10
C GLY A 215 2.48 6.72 -8.89
N ALA A 216 3.58 6.07 -9.29
CA ALA A 216 4.63 6.69 -10.09
C ALA A 216 4.14 7.11 -11.48
N ALA A 217 3.39 6.24 -12.16
CA ALA A 217 2.78 6.53 -13.47
C ALA A 217 1.82 7.71 -13.38
N ARG A 218 0.95 7.73 -12.35
CA ARG A 218 0.03 8.83 -12.09
C ARG A 218 0.76 10.14 -11.83
N THR A 219 1.81 10.12 -11.01
CA THR A 219 2.63 11.32 -10.75
C THR A 219 3.24 11.85 -12.04
N ALA A 220 3.83 10.99 -12.88
CA ALA A 220 4.39 11.40 -14.16
C ALA A 220 3.34 12.03 -15.10
N VAL A 221 2.15 11.42 -15.23
CA VAL A 221 1.04 11.97 -16.04
C VAL A 221 0.61 13.35 -15.53
N ARG A 222 0.61 13.55 -14.22
CA ARG A 222 0.21 14.83 -13.60
C ARG A 222 1.20 15.96 -13.81
N GLU A 223 2.49 15.67 -13.86
CA GLU A 223 3.47 16.70 -14.18
C GLU A 223 3.24 17.27 -15.58
N VAL A 224 2.75 16.45 -16.53
CA VAL A 224 2.34 16.93 -17.86
C VAL A 224 1.08 17.80 -17.78
N GLU A 225 0.08 17.41 -16.98
CA GLU A 225 -1.14 18.19 -16.79
C GLU A 225 -0.90 19.58 -16.18
N LYS A 226 0.10 19.70 -15.29
CA LYS A 226 0.46 20.98 -14.64
C LYS A 226 1.12 21.97 -15.58
N GLN A 227 1.66 21.50 -16.70
CA GLN A 227 2.41 22.32 -17.65
C GLN A 227 1.70 22.29 -19.01
N PRO A 228 0.45 22.77 -19.13
CA PRO A 228 -0.34 22.67 -20.36
C PRO A 228 0.33 23.36 -21.56
N GLU A 229 1.17 24.37 -21.33
CA GLU A 229 1.96 25.07 -22.33
C GLU A 229 3.24 24.33 -22.78
N LYS A 230 3.83 23.46 -21.95
CA LYS A 230 5.06 22.73 -22.30
C LYS A 230 4.81 21.74 -23.43
N THR A 231 5.53 21.86 -24.55
CA THR A 231 5.52 20.82 -25.59
C THR A 231 6.38 19.65 -25.14
N LEU A 232 5.85 18.42 -25.24
CA LEU A 232 6.61 17.21 -24.91
C LEU A 232 7.54 16.83 -26.06
N LEU A 233 8.79 16.49 -25.73
CA LEU A 233 9.73 15.87 -26.67
C LEU A 233 9.25 14.45 -27.02
N PRO A 234 9.65 13.86 -28.18
CA PRO A 234 9.17 12.54 -28.59
C PRO A 234 9.32 11.43 -27.54
N GLY A 235 10.43 11.41 -26.79
CA GLY A 235 10.63 10.45 -25.68
C GLY A 235 9.71 10.70 -24.48
N GLU A 236 9.42 11.97 -24.18
CA GLU A 236 8.46 12.33 -23.12
C GLU A 236 7.02 11.99 -23.53
N GLN A 237 6.68 12.13 -24.82
CA GLN A 237 5.37 11.75 -25.37
C GLN A 237 5.13 10.25 -25.18
N GLU A 238 6.08 9.41 -25.60
CA GLU A 238 5.98 7.96 -25.44
C GLU A 238 5.98 7.55 -23.97
N GLY A 239 6.86 8.14 -23.15
CA GLY A 239 6.86 7.90 -21.71
C GLY A 239 5.53 8.25 -21.04
N THR A 240 4.90 9.36 -21.45
CA THR A 240 3.58 9.77 -20.97
C THR A 240 2.48 8.80 -21.42
N ARG A 241 2.51 8.36 -22.69
CA ARG A 241 1.60 7.36 -23.24
C ARG A 241 1.67 6.04 -22.48
N GLU A 242 2.89 5.55 -22.22
CA GLU A 242 3.10 4.34 -21.43
C GLU A 242 2.65 4.50 -19.98
N ASN A 243 2.87 5.67 -19.37
CA ASN A 243 2.37 5.93 -18.02
C ASN A 243 0.84 5.98 -17.97
N LEU A 244 0.16 6.50 -18.99
CA LEU A 244 -1.30 6.41 -19.09
C LEU A 244 -1.77 4.95 -19.15
N TRP A 245 -1.13 4.09 -19.94
CA TRP A 245 -1.45 2.67 -19.99
C TRP A 245 -1.10 1.91 -18.70
N LYS A 246 -0.09 2.33 -17.93
CA LYS A 246 0.21 1.76 -16.60
C LYS A 246 -0.88 2.07 -15.56
N LEU A 247 -1.80 2.99 -15.85
CA LEU A 247 -3.02 3.20 -15.07
C LEU A 247 -4.13 2.19 -15.43
N PHE A 248 -3.80 1.14 -16.20
CA PHE A 248 -4.66 0.02 -16.53
C PHE A 248 -3.91 -1.30 -16.34
N SER A 249 -4.52 -2.23 -15.60
CA SER A 249 -4.02 -3.60 -15.46
C SER A 249 -4.53 -4.45 -16.61
N MET A 250 -3.72 -4.51 -17.68
CA MET A 250 -4.02 -5.38 -18.83
C MET A 250 -4.11 -6.85 -18.42
N GLU A 251 -3.27 -7.29 -17.48
CA GLU A 251 -3.29 -8.65 -16.95
C GLU A 251 -4.64 -8.97 -16.28
N ALA A 252 -5.13 -8.07 -15.41
CA ALA A 252 -6.42 -8.27 -14.75
C ALA A 252 -7.57 -8.28 -15.76
N ALA A 253 -7.52 -7.41 -16.77
CA ALA A 253 -8.53 -7.35 -17.84
C ALA A 253 -8.56 -8.63 -18.69
N VAL A 254 -7.39 -9.10 -19.14
CA VAL A 254 -7.22 -10.33 -19.91
C VAL A 254 -7.67 -11.57 -19.13
N ARG A 255 -7.37 -11.61 -17.83
CA ARG A 255 -7.82 -12.68 -16.95
C ARG A 255 -9.34 -12.66 -16.76
N ALA A 256 -9.91 -11.49 -16.51
CA ALA A 256 -11.36 -11.33 -16.36
C ALA A 256 -12.12 -11.71 -17.64
N ALA A 257 -11.52 -11.48 -18.80
CA ALA A 257 -12.06 -11.88 -20.09
C ALA A 257 -11.86 -13.37 -20.41
N GLY A 258 -11.13 -14.13 -19.59
CA GLY A 258 -10.89 -15.57 -19.82
C GLY A 258 -10.11 -15.90 -21.09
N VAL A 259 -9.47 -14.93 -21.75
CA VAL A 259 -8.91 -15.12 -23.09
C VAL A 259 -7.53 -15.80 -23.10
N VAL A 260 -6.85 -15.93 -21.96
CA VAL A 260 -5.50 -16.53 -21.90
C VAL A 260 -5.52 -17.97 -22.42
N SER A 261 -6.47 -18.80 -21.98
CA SER A 261 -6.57 -20.18 -22.45
C SER A 261 -6.95 -20.30 -23.93
N VAL A 262 -7.52 -19.24 -24.50
CA VAL A 262 -7.93 -19.16 -25.90
C VAL A 262 -6.72 -18.80 -26.78
N VAL A 263 -5.97 -17.77 -26.41
CA VAL A 263 -4.84 -17.28 -27.21
C VAL A 263 -3.56 -18.06 -26.95
N ALA A 264 -3.34 -18.53 -25.72
CA ALA A 264 -2.17 -19.29 -25.28
C ALA A 264 -2.62 -20.59 -24.59
N PRO A 265 -3.19 -21.56 -25.33
CA PRO A 265 -3.60 -22.84 -24.75
C PRO A 265 -2.36 -23.54 -24.17
N LYS A 266 -2.45 -24.01 -22.92
CA LYS A 266 -1.40 -24.84 -22.33
C LYS A 266 -1.23 -26.09 -23.20
N GLY A 267 0.00 -26.39 -23.59
CA GLY A 267 0.29 -27.63 -24.31
C GLY A 267 -0.20 -28.82 -23.50
N LYS A 268 -0.80 -29.83 -24.16
CA LYS A 268 -1.35 -31.03 -23.51
C LYS A 268 -0.34 -31.80 -22.64
N ASP A 269 0.96 -31.55 -22.82
CA ASP A 269 2.04 -32.26 -22.14
C ASP A 269 2.66 -31.50 -20.95
N GLU A 270 2.23 -30.27 -20.69
CA GLU A 270 2.69 -29.50 -19.54
C GLU A 270 1.69 -29.65 -18.37
N SER A 271 1.93 -30.65 -17.53
CA SER A 271 1.35 -30.68 -16.17
C SER A 271 1.59 -29.33 -15.48
N PRO A 272 0.66 -28.82 -14.66
CA PRO A 272 0.71 -27.46 -14.14
C PRO A 272 1.89 -27.26 -13.17
N GLY A 273 3.06 -27.01 -13.74
CA GLY A 273 4.16 -26.36 -13.05
C GLY A 273 3.74 -24.90 -12.88
N THR A 274 3.56 -24.49 -11.63
CA THR A 274 3.64 -23.08 -11.22
C THR A 274 4.73 -22.38 -12.02
N VAL A 275 4.36 -21.33 -12.76
CA VAL A 275 5.32 -20.33 -13.23
C VAL A 275 5.91 -19.70 -11.97
N ALA A 276 6.99 -20.29 -11.47
CA ALA A 276 7.82 -19.67 -10.46
C ALA A 276 8.55 -18.51 -11.14
N PRO A 277 8.55 -17.29 -10.58
CA PRO A 277 9.57 -16.32 -10.97
C PRO A 277 10.94 -16.95 -10.72
N ASP A 278 11.90 -16.74 -11.63
CA ASP A 278 13.29 -17.16 -11.48
C ASP A 278 13.86 -16.63 -10.15
N VAL A 279 13.73 -17.45 -9.10
CA VAL A 279 14.40 -17.31 -7.83
C VAL A 279 14.93 -18.70 -7.54
N GLU A 280 16.25 -18.85 -7.68
CA GLU A 280 16.97 -20.06 -7.33
C GLU A 280 16.55 -20.51 -5.92
N PRO A 281 15.98 -21.71 -5.75
CA PRO A 281 15.57 -22.15 -4.42
C PRO A 281 16.83 -22.36 -3.55
N PRO A 282 16.84 -21.90 -2.29
CA PRO A 282 17.95 -22.15 -1.39
C PRO A 282 18.13 -23.66 -1.18
N LYS A 283 19.36 -24.13 -1.38
CA LYS A 283 19.79 -25.52 -1.19
C LYS A 283 19.42 -26.00 0.22
N LYS A 284 18.35 -26.80 0.34
CA LYS A 284 17.97 -27.44 1.61
C LYS A 284 19.05 -28.44 2.05
N ARG A 285 19.84 -28.06 3.06
CA ARG A 285 20.69 -28.95 3.85
C ARG A 285 19.85 -29.74 4.86
N GLY A 286 20.11 -31.05 4.95
CA GLY A 286 19.90 -31.87 6.16
C GLY A 286 18.60 -32.65 6.28
N LYS A 287 18.49 -33.81 5.62
CA LYS A 287 17.52 -34.85 6.00
C LYS A 287 17.96 -35.48 7.32
N ARG A 288 17.07 -35.47 8.32
CA ARG A 288 17.18 -36.29 9.53
C ARG A 288 16.35 -37.55 9.31
N GLU A 289 17.00 -38.71 9.36
CA GLU A 289 16.38 -40.02 9.24
C GLU A 289 15.35 -40.26 10.36
N LEU A 290 14.13 -40.64 9.99
CA LEU A 290 13.19 -41.33 10.87
C LEU A 290 13.00 -42.74 10.32
N THR A 291 13.33 -43.72 11.15
CA THR A 291 13.31 -45.15 10.87
C THR A 291 11.91 -45.76 11.02
N SER A 292 11.61 -46.67 10.08
CA SER A 292 10.79 -47.89 10.17
C SER A 292 9.44 -47.90 10.88
N ARG A 293 8.35 -48.04 10.10
CA ARG A 293 7.41 -49.19 10.08
C ARG A 293 6.15 -48.83 9.27
N GLU A 294 5.96 -49.50 8.12
CA GLU A 294 4.68 -50.02 7.58
C GLU A 294 4.78 -50.24 6.05
N PRO A 295 5.39 -51.34 5.57
CA PRO A 295 5.32 -51.71 4.15
C PRO A 295 4.00 -52.40 3.78
N SER A 296 3.31 -53.03 4.74
CA SER A 296 2.16 -53.90 4.46
C SER A 296 0.89 -53.12 4.10
N ARG A 297 0.63 -51.99 4.76
CA ARG A 297 -0.55 -51.16 4.48
C ARG A 297 -0.48 -50.40 3.16
N LEU A 298 0.72 -50.06 2.70
CA LEU A 298 0.89 -49.35 1.43
C LEU A 298 0.63 -50.26 0.22
N ALA A 299 0.97 -51.55 0.33
CA ALA A 299 0.69 -52.55 -0.70
C ALA A 299 -0.81 -52.93 -0.75
N GLU A 300 -1.44 -53.05 0.41
CA GLU A 300 -2.88 -53.34 0.52
C GLU A 300 -3.73 -52.16 0.00
N ASN A 301 -3.37 -50.92 0.37
CA ASN A 301 -4.04 -49.72 -0.15
C ASN A 301 -3.84 -49.52 -1.65
N LYS A 302 -2.67 -49.86 -2.20
CA LYS A 302 -2.45 -49.84 -3.66
C LYS A 302 -3.29 -50.89 -4.39
N THR A 303 -3.48 -52.07 -3.79
CA THR A 303 -4.28 -53.14 -4.38
C THR A 303 -5.78 -52.83 -4.31
N ILE A 304 -6.25 -52.25 -3.20
CA ILE A 304 -7.62 -51.75 -3.05
C ILE A 304 -7.88 -50.61 -4.05
N ALA A 305 -6.96 -49.65 -4.17
CA ALA A 305 -7.09 -48.55 -5.14
C ALA A 305 -7.19 -49.07 -6.59
N LYS A 306 -6.34 -50.03 -6.97
CA LYS A 306 -6.33 -50.61 -8.32
C LYS A 306 -7.58 -51.42 -8.63
N ASN A 307 -8.10 -52.18 -7.66
CA ASN A 307 -9.33 -52.95 -7.81
C ASN A 307 -10.58 -52.04 -7.80
N THR A 308 -10.52 -50.90 -7.12
CA THR A 308 -11.58 -49.89 -7.12
C THR A 308 -11.62 -49.11 -8.43
N GLU A 309 -10.46 -48.79 -9.01
CA GLU A 309 -10.33 -48.22 -10.37
C GLU A 309 -10.89 -49.18 -11.43
N HIS A 310 -10.52 -50.46 -11.36
CA HIS A 310 -10.97 -51.44 -12.34
C HIS A 310 -12.48 -51.78 -12.25
N SER A 311 -13.09 -51.54 -11.09
CA SER A 311 -14.54 -51.68 -10.90
C SER A 311 -15.31 -50.40 -11.29
N ALA A 312 -14.65 -49.24 -11.26
CA ALA A 312 -15.25 -47.94 -11.62
C ALA A 312 -15.42 -47.74 -13.13
N ASP A 313 -14.62 -48.44 -13.96
CA ASP A 313 -14.67 -48.34 -15.42
C ASP A 313 -15.80 -49.14 -16.07
N ARG A 314 -16.60 -49.91 -15.31
CA ARG A 314 -17.60 -50.82 -15.88
C ARG A 314 -19.07 -50.56 -15.56
N ASP A 315 -19.41 -49.55 -14.76
CA ASP A 315 -20.82 -49.32 -14.43
C ASP A 315 -21.19 -47.83 -14.25
N THR A 316 -21.98 -47.31 -15.18
CA THR A 316 -22.56 -45.95 -15.15
C THR A 316 -23.45 -45.70 -13.92
N GLY A 317 -23.95 -46.75 -13.25
CA GLY A 317 -24.71 -46.64 -12.01
C GLY A 317 -23.87 -46.22 -10.80
N TYR A 318 -22.56 -46.51 -10.79
CA TYR A 318 -21.70 -46.34 -9.60
C TYR A 318 -21.44 -44.87 -9.25
N ARG A 319 -21.46 -43.95 -10.22
CA ARG A 319 -21.21 -42.52 -10.01
C ARG A 319 -22.30 -41.83 -9.19
N LYS A 320 -23.56 -42.24 -9.39
CA LYS A 320 -24.71 -41.69 -8.65
C LYS A 320 -24.72 -42.17 -7.19
N THR A 321 -24.33 -43.43 -6.97
CA THR A 321 -24.19 -44.01 -5.63
C THR A 321 -23.01 -43.40 -4.90
N ARG A 322 -21.86 -43.18 -5.55
CA ARG A 322 -20.68 -42.53 -4.95
C ARG A 322 -20.99 -41.13 -4.42
N HIS A 323 -21.72 -40.30 -5.17
CA HIS A 323 -22.13 -38.97 -4.68
C HIS A 323 -23.05 -39.06 -3.45
N MET A 324 -23.98 -40.01 -3.42
CA MET A 324 -24.81 -40.24 -2.23
C MET A 324 -23.98 -40.76 -1.06
N THR A 325 -23.08 -41.73 -1.27
CA THR A 325 -22.23 -42.30 -0.21
C THR A 325 -21.29 -41.25 0.36
N THR A 326 -20.71 -40.38 -0.46
CA THR A 326 -19.85 -39.27 -0.01
C THR A 326 -20.65 -38.24 0.79
N ARG A 327 -21.85 -37.87 0.35
CA ARG A 327 -22.76 -36.99 1.12
C ARG A 327 -23.18 -37.63 2.45
N THR A 328 -23.59 -38.89 2.44
CA THR A 328 -23.98 -39.62 3.67
C THR A 328 -22.79 -39.77 4.62
N THR A 329 -21.57 -39.99 4.12
CA THR A 329 -20.36 -40.08 4.94
C THR A 329 -19.99 -38.72 5.53
N GLN A 330 -20.12 -37.62 4.77
CA GLN A 330 -19.94 -36.27 5.29
C GLN A 330 -21.00 -35.92 6.35
N THR A 331 -22.27 -36.24 6.11
CA THR A 331 -23.36 -35.99 7.07
C THR A 331 -23.18 -36.81 8.35
N VAL A 332 -22.77 -38.08 8.26
CA VAL A 332 -22.47 -38.93 9.44
C VAL A 332 -21.26 -38.40 10.20
N ARG A 333 -20.25 -37.86 9.51
CA ARG A 333 -19.07 -37.24 10.14
C ARG A 333 -19.44 -35.95 10.89
N SER A 334 -20.24 -35.08 10.28
CA SER A 334 -20.75 -33.85 10.90
C SER A 334 -21.68 -34.12 12.09
N LEU A 335 -22.45 -35.22 12.06
CA LEU A 335 -23.27 -35.65 13.20
C LEU A 335 -22.45 -36.26 14.34
N ARG A 336 -21.27 -36.81 14.05
CA ARG A 336 -20.35 -37.39 15.05
C ARG A 336 -19.50 -36.33 15.77
N GLU A 337 -19.50 -35.09 15.25
CA GLU A 337 -18.65 -33.98 15.71
C GLU A 337 -19.41 -32.90 16.52
N ALA A 338 -20.63 -33.19 16.98
CA ALA A 338 -21.40 -32.33 17.90
C ALA A 338 -21.62 -33.03 19.26
N PRO A 339 -21.62 -32.31 20.40
CA PRO A 339 -20.43 -31.94 21.16
C PRO A 339 -20.28 -32.73 22.48
N SER A 340 -19.04 -32.99 22.89
CA SER A 340 -18.68 -33.15 24.31
C SER A 340 -17.41 -32.34 24.58
N GLU A 341 -17.43 -31.64 25.70
CA GLU A 341 -16.62 -30.49 26.08
C GLU A 341 -15.08 -30.68 26.04
N VAL A 342 -14.39 -29.53 25.92
CA VAL A 342 -12.94 -29.24 26.15
C VAL A 342 -12.02 -29.26 24.90
N PRO A 343 -11.27 -28.17 24.62
CA PRO A 343 -10.50 -27.98 23.36
C PRO A 343 -9.09 -28.58 23.45
N PRO A 344 -8.47 -29.00 22.32
CA PRO A 344 -7.49 -28.10 21.69
C PRO A 344 -7.26 -28.29 20.16
N ARG A 345 -6.58 -27.28 19.59
CA ARG A 345 -5.91 -27.21 18.27
C ARG A 345 -6.79 -26.85 17.06
N ALA A 346 -6.42 -25.72 16.45
CA ALA A 346 -6.91 -25.28 15.16
C ALA A 346 -6.57 -26.30 14.06
N PRO A 347 -7.51 -26.66 13.18
CA PRO A 347 -7.22 -27.55 12.06
C PRO A 347 -6.46 -26.79 10.96
N ASP A 348 -5.69 -27.57 10.21
CA ASP A 348 -4.82 -27.19 9.11
C ASP A 348 -5.64 -26.67 7.92
N ARG A 349 -5.99 -25.37 7.96
CA ARG A 349 -6.74 -24.63 6.92
C ARG A 349 -6.07 -24.60 5.54
N SER A 350 -4.86 -25.14 5.40
CA SER A 350 -4.13 -25.15 4.13
C SER A 350 -4.68 -26.16 3.13
N LYS A 351 -5.27 -27.27 3.59
CA LYS A 351 -5.82 -28.32 2.70
C LYS A 351 -7.20 -27.97 2.12
N GLU A 352 -8.12 -27.49 2.96
CA GLU A 352 -9.41 -26.96 2.48
C GLU A 352 -9.20 -25.79 1.51
N HIS A 353 -8.13 -25.01 1.71
CA HIS A 353 -7.79 -23.89 0.84
C HIS A 353 -7.28 -24.31 -0.55
N ASN A 354 -6.53 -25.42 -0.65
CA ASN A 354 -6.08 -25.94 -1.95
C ASN A 354 -7.21 -26.66 -2.70
N GLU A 355 -8.16 -27.27 -1.98
CA GLU A 355 -9.35 -27.88 -2.59
C GLU A 355 -10.32 -26.83 -3.14
N ASP A 356 -10.51 -25.70 -2.45
CA ASP A 356 -11.30 -24.55 -2.95
C ASP A 356 -10.68 -23.90 -4.21
N LEU A 357 -9.34 -23.80 -4.28
CA LEU A 357 -8.64 -23.25 -5.44
C LEU A 357 -8.72 -24.18 -6.67
N ASN A 358 -8.69 -25.50 -6.45
CA ASN A 358 -8.85 -26.47 -7.53
C ASN A 358 -10.32 -26.61 -7.98
N GLN A 359 -11.30 -26.30 -7.13
CA GLN A 359 -12.71 -26.24 -7.52
C GLN A 359 -13.09 -24.93 -8.25
N THR A 360 -12.36 -23.84 -8.03
CA THR A 360 -12.58 -22.55 -8.72
C THR A 360 -11.87 -22.44 -10.07
N SER A 361 -10.92 -23.34 -10.38
CA SER A 361 -10.52 -23.58 -11.76
C SER A 361 -11.58 -24.45 -12.43
N GLY A 362 -12.44 -23.86 -13.27
CA GLY A 362 -13.53 -24.53 -14.00
C GLY A 362 -13.07 -25.62 -14.97
N GLU A 363 -12.53 -26.73 -14.44
CA GLU A 363 -12.03 -27.87 -15.21
C GLU A 363 -13.15 -28.86 -15.57
N ASP A 364 -14.27 -28.88 -14.85
CA ASP A 364 -15.31 -29.90 -15.05
C ASP A 364 -16.31 -29.62 -16.20
N ALA A 365 -16.21 -28.48 -16.90
CA ALA A 365 -17.18 -28.09 -17.94
C ALA A 365 -16.74 -28.33 -19.40
N ARG A 366 -15.59 -28.95 -19.69
CA ARG A 366 -14.94 -28.84 -21.03
C ARG A 366 -14.85 -30.11 -21.88
N ASN A 367 -15.95 -30.84 -22.05
CA ASN A 367 -15.99 -32.02 -22.94
C ASN A 367 -16.99 -31.92 -24.11
N GLU A 368 -17.40 -30.72 -24.51
CA GLU A 368 -18.15 -30.47 -25.76
C GLU A 368 -17.23 -29.85 -26.85
N SER A 369 -17.70 -29.78 -28.10
CA SER A 369 -16.86 -29.64 -29.31
C SER A 369 -15.90 -28.42 -29.32
N PRO A 370 -14.57 -28.60 -29.51
CA PRO A 370 -13.57 -27.56 -29.25
C PRO A 370 -13.52 -26.37 -30.23
N THR A 371 -14.23 -26.41 -31.37
CA THR A 371 -14.16 -25.33 -32.38
C THR A 371 -15.20 -24.23 -32.17
N ASP A 372 -16.43 -24.60 -31.83
CA ASP A 372 -17.52 -23.63 -31.58
C ASP A 372 -17.27 -22.92 -30.24
N ASP A 373 -16.71 -23.62 -29.26
CA ASP A 373 -16.29 -23.07 -27.97
C ASP A 373 -15.19 -22.02 -28.13
N LEU A 374 -14.26 -22.18 -29.08
CA LEU A 374 -13.17 -21.24 -29.27
C LEU A 374 -13.66 -19.91 -29.87
N ALA A 375 -14.54 -19.98 -30.88
CA ALA A 375 -15.09 -18.79 -31.51
C ALA A 375 -15.96 -17.99 -30.52
N ASN A 376 -16.79 -18.69 -29.74
CA ASN A 376 -17.60 -18.07 -28.69
C ASN A 376 -16.74 -17.46 -27.58
N ALA A 377 -15.70 -18.17 -27.12
CA ALA A 377 -14.80 -17.64 -26.10
C ALA A 377 -14.00 -16.40 -26.57
N ILE A 378 -13.57 -16.38 -27.85
CA ILE A 378 -12.98 -15.16 -28.45
C ILE A 378 -14.03 -14.04 -28.46
N GLN A 379 -15.25 -14.34 -28.89
CA GLN A 379 -16.31 -13.35 -29.00
C GLN A 379 -16.65 -12.73 -27.65
N ASP A 380 -16.86 -13.55 -26.62
CA ASP A 380 -17.21 -13.10 -25.28
C ASP A 380 -16.06 -12.32 -24.65
N GLY A 381 -14.83 -12.86 -24.74
CA GLY A 381 -13.64 -12.18 -24.27
C GLY A 381 -13.38 -10.85 -24.97
N ALA A 382 -13.67 -10.75 -26.28
CA ALA A 382 -13.54 -9.52 -27.04
C ALA A 382 -14.50 -8.43 -26.55
N HIS A 383 -15.75 -8.78 -26.22
CA HIS A 383 -16.71 -7.82 -25.68
C HIS A 383 -16.23 -7.25 -24.33
N ILE A 384 -15.75 -8.11 -23.44
CA ILE A 384 -15.27 -7.70 -22.12
C ILE A 384 -14.06 -6.76 -22.27
N LEU A 385 -13.08 -7.14 -23.10
CA LEU A 385 -11.88 -6.34 -23.32
C LEU A 385 -12.17 -5.01 -24.01
N ALA A 386 -13.04 -4.99 -25.02
CA ALA A 386 -13.45 -3.75 -25.70
C ALA A 386 -14.02 -2.73 -24.70
N HIS A 387 -14.88 -3.18 -23.77
CA HIS A 387 -15.43 -2.32 -22.72
C HIS A 387 -14.40 -1.80 -21.75
N LEU A 388 -13.55 -2.69 -21.24
CA LEU A 388 -12.54 -2.34 -20.26
C LEU A 388 -11.57 -1.30 -20.81
N LEU A 389 -11.12 -1.49 -22.05
CA LEU A 389 -10.22 -0.57 -22.74
C LEU A 389 -10.90 0.77 -23.03
N TYR A 390 -12.16 0.74 -23.50
CA TYR A 390 -12.96 1.94 -23.73
C TYR A 390 -13.17 2.76 -22.45
N GLU A 391 -13.56 2.10 -21.36
CA GLU A 391 -13.77 2.76 -20.06
C GLU A 391 -12.47 3.34 -19.51
N HIS A 392 -11.35 2.64 -19.69
CA HIS A 392 -10.03 3.17 -19.34
C HIS A 392 -9.72 4.44 -20.13
N GLN A 393 -9.80 4.38 -21.47
CA GLN A 393 -9.52 5.52 -22.35
C GLN A 393 -10.41 6.73 -22.03
N ARG A 394 -11.71 6.52 -21.78
CA ARG A 394 -12.61 7.60 -21.33
C ARG A 394 -12.25 8.15 -19.96
N THR A 395 -11.91 7.28 -19.01
CA THR A 395 -11.56 7.69 -17.65
C THR A 395 -10.29 8.56 -17.66
N VAL A 396 -9.24 8.15 -18.38
CA VAL A 396 -8.01 8.94 -18.48
C VAL A 396 -8.16 10.15 -19.38
N GLY A 397 -8.98 10.08 -20.45
CA GLY A 397 -9.33 11.25 -21.28
C GLY A 397 -10.06 12.35 -20.50
N GLN A 398 -10.88 11.95 -19.53
CA GLN A 398 -11.54 12.88 -18.61
C GLN A 398 -10.60 13.39 -17.51
N ALA A 399 -9.81 12.50 -16.90
CA ALA A 399 -8.93 12.84 -15.77
C ALA A 399 -7.69 13.65 -16.18
N TYR A 400 -7.12 13.31 -17.34
CA TYR A 400 -5.81 13.77 -17.82
C TYR A 400 -5.87 14.20 -19.31
N PRO A 401 -6.71 15.18 -19.67
CA PRO A 401 -6.91 15.55 -21.07
C PRO A 401 -5.64 16.10 -21.75
N THR A 402 -4.80 16.81 -21.01
CA THR A 402 -3.57 17.42 -21.53
C THR A 402 -2.55 16.34 -21.88
N ALA A 403 -2.31 15.41 -20.97
CA ALA A 403 -1.40 14.29 -21.14
C ALA A 403 -1.88 13.38 -22.27
N VAL A 404 -3.18 13.08 -22.33
CA VAL A 404 -3.79 12.29 -23.41
C VAL A 404 -3.57 12.95 -24.77
N LYS A 405 -3.80 14.26 -24.87
CA LYS A 405 -3.61 15.02 -26.12
C LYS A 405 -2.14 15.09 -26.54
N LYS A 406 -1.24 15.44 -25.61
CA LYS A 406 0.19 15.64 -25.90
C LYS A 406 0.95 14.36 -26.20
N SER A 407 0.52 13.24 -25.62
CA SER A 407 1.13 11.93 -25.87
C SER A 407 0.49 11.18 -27.06
N ASP A 408 -0.51 11.78 -27.72
CA ASP A 408 -1.31 11.11 -28.75
C ASP A 408 -1.81 9.73 -28.28
N PHE A 409 -2.26 9.65 -27.02
CA PHE A 409 -2.60 8.38 -26.36
C PHE A 409 -3.77 7.65 -27.04
N LEU A 410 -4.74 8.41 -27.55
CA LEU A 410 -5.88 7.87 -28.28
C LEU A 410 -5.58 7.64 -29.77
N GLY A 411 -4.47 8.17 -30.29
CA GLY A 411 -4.19 8.19 -31.73
C GLY A 411 -5.28 8.91 -32.55
N SER A 412 -5.27 8.67 -33.86
CA SER A 412 -6.37 9.04 -34.75
C SER A 412 -7.60 8.15 -34.60
N ASP A 413 -7.41 6.93 -34.08
CA ASP A 413 -8.48 5.99 -33.76
C ASP A 413 -8.27 5.34 -32.37
N PRO A 414 -9.04 5.76 -31.35
CA PRO A 414 -9.03 5.15 -30.02
C PRO A 414 -9.17 3.62 -30.02
N ALA A 415 -10.01 3.06 -30.90
CA ALA A 415 -10.22 1.62 -30.97
C ALA A 415 -8.98 0.89 -31.49
N ALA A 416 -8.34 1.43 -32.53
CA ALA A 416 -7.07 0.91 -33.05
C ALA A 416 -5.95 1.01 -32.01
N ALA A 417 -5.87 2.13 -31.27
CA ALA A 417 -4.88 2.30 -30.20
C ALA A 417 -5.07 1.28 -29.07
N ALA A 418 -6.31 1.02 -28.67
CA ALA A 418 -6.65 -0.01 -27.68
C ALA A 418 -6.29 -1.43 -28.17
N ALA A 419 -6.69 -1.78 -29.40
CA ALA A 419 -6.42 -3.09 -29.99
C ALA A 419 -4.92 -3.34 -30.18
N LYS A 420 -4.15 -2.32 -30.60
CA LYS A 420 -2.69 -2.40 -30.67
C LYS A 420 -2.09 -2.68 -29.30
N ARG A 421 -2.49 -1.95 -28.25
CA ARG A 421 -1.94 -2.17 -26.90
C ARG A 421 -2.26 -3.57 -26.38
N LEU A 422 -3.46 -4.08 -26.64
CA LEU A 422 -3.84 -5.44 -26.31
C LEU A 422 -2.98 -6.46 -27.10
N HIS A 423 -2.80 -6.26 -28.40
CA HIS A 423 -1.96 -7.10 -29.25
C HIS A 423 -0.53 -7.20 -28.71
N ASP A 424 0.09 -6.06 -28.38
CA ASP A 424 1.46 -5.99 -27.86
C ASP A 424 1.58 -6.77 -26.54
N HIS A 425 0.59 -6.64 -25.64
CA HIS A 425 0.57 -7.38 -24.38
C HIS A 425 0.42 -8.90 -24.59
N LEU A 426 -0.52 -9.33 -25.42
CA LEU A 426 -0.77 -10.76 -25.68
C LEU A 426 0.38 -11.42 -26.43
N SER A 427 1.04 -10.70 -27.33
CA SER A 427 2.22 -11.19 -28.06
C SER A 427 3.42 -11.45 -27.16
N GLY A 428 3.47 -10.81 -25.99
CA GLY A 428 4.48 -11.08 -24.95
C GLY A 428 4.26 -12.40 -24.20
N LEU A 429 3.11 -13.07 -24.38
CA LEU A 429 2.85 -14.39 -23.80
C LEU A 429 3.52 -15.45 -24.68
N GLY A 430 4.62 -16.04 -24.22
CA GLY A 430 5.53 -16.87 -25.06
C GLY A 430 4.90 -18.04 -25.85
N ASN A 431 3.72 -18.52 -25.46
CA ASN A 431 3.00 -19.61 -26.15
C ASN A 431 1.74 -19.15 -26.90
N ALA A 432 1.56 -17.84 -27.12
CA ALA A 432 0.35 -17.33 -27.76
C ALA A 432 0.34 -17.55 -29.28
N ARG A 433 -0.79 -18.02 -29.79
CA ARG A 433 -1.05 -18.22 -31.22
C ARG A 433 -1.32 -16.87 -31.88
N SER A 434 -0.44 -16.46 -32.79
CA SER A 434 -0.53 -15.15 -33.47
C SER A 434 -1.85 -14.93 -34.21
N ASP A 435 -2.41 -15.97 -34.83
CA ASP A 435 -3.70 -15.88 -35.53
C ASP A 435 -4.88 -15.68 -34.57
N ALA A 436 -4.85 -16.32 -33.40
CA ALA A 436 -5.86 -16.14 -32.35
C ALA A 436 -5.76 -14.75 -31.71
N ILE A 437 -4.55 -14.25 -31.45
CA ILE A 437 -4.34 -12.87 -30.99
C ILE A 437 -4.95 -11.90 -31.99
N LYS A 438 -4.59 -12.03 -33.28
CA LYS A 438 -5.09 -11.14 -34.32
C LYS A 438 -6.62 -11.15 -34.41
N LYS A 439 -7.26 -12.32 -34.44
CA LYS A 439 -8.72 -12.45 -34.45
C LYS A 439 -9.37 -11.76 -33.25
N LEU A 440 -8.82 -11.97 -32.05
CA LEU A 440 -9.30 -11.33 -30.84
C LEU A 440 -9.15 -9.81 -30.90
N THR A 441 -7.97 -9.30 -31.29
CA THR A 441 -7.69 -7.85 -31.32
C THR A 441 -8.49 -7.13 -32.41
N ASP A 442 -8.68 -7.75 -33.57
CA ASP A 442 -9.54 -7.23 -34.64
C ASP A 442 -10.99 -7.11 -34.14
N ARG A 443 -11.48 -8.14 -33.44
CA ARG A 443 -12.85 -8.13 -32.87
C ARG A 443 -13.00 -7.12 -31.74
N VAL A 444 -11.99 -6.97 -30.89
CA VAL A 444 -11.96 -5.92 -29.85
C VAL A 444 -12.01 -4.53 -30.49
N GLN A 445 -11.24 -4.29 -31.56
CA GLN A 445 -11.26 -3.02 -32.28
C GLN A 445 -12.65 -2.70 -32.83
N GLU A 446 -13.29 -3.66 -33.50
CA GLU A 446 -14.62 -3.49 -34.09
C GLU A 446 -15.67 -3.16 -33.01
N LEU A 447 -15.70 -3.96 -31.93
CA LEU A 447 -16.64 -3.76 -30.82
C LEU A 447 -16.40 -2.43 -30.11
N HIS A 448 -15.14 -2.07 -29.88
CA HIS A 448 -14.77 -0.80 -29.27
C HIS A 448 -15.18 0.39 -30.14
N ALA A 449 -15.03 0.30 -31.48
CA ALA A 449 -15.43 1.35 -32.40
C ALA A 449 -16.96 1.60 -32.40
N GLY A 450 -17.75 0.57 -32.05
CA GLY A 450 -19.20 0.68 -31.88
C GLY A 450 -19.65 1.36 -30.57
N LEU A 451 -18.75 1.63 -29.63
CA LEU A 451 -19.09 2.26 -28.35
C LEU A 451 -19.20 3.77 -28.47
N ALA A 452 -20.29 4.31 -27.93
CA ALA A 452 -20.59 5.74 -27.94
C ALA A 452 -20.74 6.32 -26.52
N PRO A 453 -20.38 7.60 -26.31
CA PRO A 453 -19.60 8.44 -27.22
C PRO A 453 -18.15 7.94 -27.36
N ARG A 454 -17.56 8.14 -28.54
CA ARG A 454 -16.15 7.79 -28.78
C ARG A 454 -15.24 8.49 -27.75
N PRO A 455 -14.20 7.82 -27.20
CA PRO A 455 -13.33 8.47 -26.23
C PRO A 455 -12.66 9.70 -26.84
N THR A 456 -12.77 10.83 -26.15
CA THR A 456 -12.10 12.09 -26.49
C THR A 456 -11.53 12.71 -25.22
N PRO A 457 -10.37 13.39 -25.27
CA PRO A 457 -9.90 14.15 -24.12
C PRO A 457 -10.90 15.26 -23.81
N ALA A 458 -11.13 15.53 -22.53
CA ALA A 458 -11.92 16.70 -22.12
C ALA A 458 -11.26 18.00 -22.65
N THR A 459 -12.06 19.05 -22.86
CA THR A 459 -11.58 20.32 -23.47
C THR A 459 -10.64 21.14 -22.57
N GLY A 460 -10.40 20.71 -21.35
CA GLY A 460 -9.46 21.30 -20.42
C GLY A 460 -9.62 20.69 -19.03
N ASN A 461 -8.57 20.79 -18.24
CA ASN A 461 -8.58 20.41 -16.84
C ASN A 461 -7.90 21.52 -16.04
N THR A 462 -8.69 22.28 -15.28
CA THR A 462 -8.15 23.34 -14.42
C THR A 462 -7.79 22.85 -13.02
N TRP A 463 -8.25 21.67 -12.57
CA TRP A 463 -8.03 21.24 -11.18
C TRP A 463 -6.59 20.87 -10.87
N MET A 464 -5.77 20.62 -11.89
CA MET A 464 -4.33 20.41 -11.72
C MET A 464 -3.49 21.67 -11.90
N THR A 465 -4.02 22.69 -12.58
CA THR A 465 -3.33 23.95 -12.87
C THR A 465 -3.73 25.08 -11.95
N ASP A 466 -4.80 24.90 -11.15
CA ASP A 466 -5.30 25.93 -10.26
C ASP A 466 -4.27 26.25 -9.16
N PRO A 467 -3.70 27.46 -9.12
CA PRO A 467 -2.72 27.83 -8.08
C PRO A 467 -3.35 27.90 -6.67
N SER A 468 -4.68 27.94 -6.55
CA SER A 468 -5.39 27.85 -5.26
C SER A 468 -5.37 26.44 -4.66
N THR A 469 -5.13 25.40 -5.48
CA THR A 469 -4.46 24.20 -4.98
C THR A 469 -3.02 24.59 -4.70
N SER A 470 -2.79 25.13 -3.49
CA SER A 470 -1.44 25.49 -3.02
C SER A 470 -0.45 24.37 -3.32
N GLU A 471 0.81 24.71 -3.55
CA GLU A 471 1.87 23.72 -3.78
C GLU A 471 1.84 22.61 -2.72
N ARG A 472 1.48 22.97 -1.47
CA ARG A 472 1.14 22.06 -0.36
C ARG A 472 -0.09 21.17 -0.61
N ALA A 473 -1.19 21.71 -1.13
CA ALA A 473 -2.34 20.89 -1.51
C ALA A 473 -2.00 19.90 -2.64
N VAL A 474 -1.18 20.31 -3.60
CA VAL A 474 -0.67 19.46 -4.68
C VAL A 474 0.28 18.39 -4.13
N ALA A 475 1.18 18.76 -3.22
CA ALA A 475 2.10 17.86 -2.53
C ALA A 475 1.34 16.79 -1.72
N ALA A 476 0.40 17.22 -0.87
CA ALA A 476 -0.43 16.32 -0.06
C ALA A 476 -1.23 15.33 -0.94
N PHE A 477 -1.60 15.79 -2.13
CA PHE A 477 -2.37 15.03 -3.09
C PHE A 477 -1.46 14.07 -3.93
N ARG A 478 -0.19 14.44 -4.21
CA ARG A 478 0.84 13.55 -4.81
C ARG A 478 1.25 12.40 -3.88
N GLY A 479 0.84 12.47 -2.62
CA GLY A 479 1.33 11.57 -1.58
C GLY A 479 2.66 12.04 -1.01
N ASP A 480 3.10 13.25 -1.36
CA ASP A 480 4.24 13.91 -0.75
C ASP A 480 3.88 14.25 0.70
N LEU A 481 4.90 14.27 1.54
CA LEU A 481 4.76 14.62 2.94
C LEU A 481 4.25 16.06 3.08
N VAL A 482 3.08 16.22 3.70
CA VAL A 482 2.53 17.53 4.05
C VAL A 482 1.97 17.52 5.45
N ALA A 483 2.31 18.54 6.21
CA ALA A 483 1.75 18.84 7.52
C ALA A 483 0.84 20.07 7.42
N ALA A 484 -0.31 20.03 8.09
CA ALA A 484 -1.20 21.17 8.19
C ALA A 484 -1.98 21.12 9.49
N PHE A 485 -2.09 22.25 10.18
CA PHE A 485 -3.07 22.41 11.25
C PHE A 485 -4.45 22.62 10.65
N ARG A 486 -5.43 21.91 11.20
CA ARG A 486 -6.84 22.13 10.90
C ARG A 486 -7.36 23.32 11.71
N SER A 487 -8.53 23.84 11.33
CA SER A 487 -9.19 24.94 12.05
C SER A 487 -9.52 24.63 13.52
N ASP A 488 -9.57 23.35 13.90
CA ASP A 488 -9.73 22.89 15.29
C ASP A 488 -8.39 22.73 16.04
N GLY A 489 -7.28 23.18 15.44
CA GLY A 489 -5.92 23.03 15.97
C GLY A 489 -5.36 21.61 15.83
N THR A 490 -6.06 20.66 15.22
CA THR A 490 -5.55 19.29 15.07
C THR A 490 -4.54 19.19 13.94
N LEU A 491 -3.37 18.61 14.24
CA LEU A 491 -2.34 18.34 13.25
C LEU A 491 -2.76 17.21 12.30
N ALA A 492 -2.84 17.52 11.01
CA ALA A 492 -3.01 16.55 9.94
C ALA A 492 -1.70 16.40 9.17
N VAL A 493 -1.13 15.20 9.21
CA VAL A 493 0.00 14.81 8.35
C VAL A 493 -0.51 13.86 7.27
N GLN A 494 -0.14 14.12 6.03
CA GLN A 494 -0.48 13.29 4.87
C GLN A 494 0.77 12.97 4.06
N GLY A 495 0.70 11.87 3.30
CA GLY A 495 1.78 11.43 2.44
C GLY A 495 2.98 10.85 3.19
N ARG A 496 4.08 10.71 2.45
CA ARG A 496 5.36 10.19 2.90
C ARG A 496 6.49 11.01 2.27
N PRO A 497 7.62 11.19 2.96
CA PRO A 497 8.81 11.74 2.34
C PRO A 497 9.34 10.75 1.29
N THR A 498 10.10 11.26 0.33
CA THR A 498 10.78 10.44 -0.68
C THR A 498 11.73 9.45 0.01
N ALA A 499 11.90 8.27 -0.58
CA ALA A 499 12.90 7.32 -0.10
C ALA A 499 14.31 7.93 -0.16
N PRO A 500 15.24 7.51 0.72
CA PRO A 500 16.63 7.91 0.62
C PRO A 500 17.20 7.57 -0.76
N ARG A 501 18.11 8.40 -1.27
CA ARG A 501 18.83 8.06 -2.51
C ARG A 501 19.59 6.74 -2.34
N GLY A 502 19.61 5.93 -3.41
CA GLY A 502 20.14 4.57 -3.35
C GLY A 502 19.12 3.51 -2.93
N VAL A 503 17.90 3.91 -2.54
CA VAL A 503 16.78 3.00 -2.28
C VAL A 503 15.80 3.06 -3.46
N VAL A 504 15.53 1.92 -4.11
CA VAL A 504 14.54 1.87 -5.21
C VAL A 504 13.12 1.93 -4.66
N GLY A 505 12.27 2.71 -5.33
CA GLY A 505 10.86 2.86 -4.96
C GLY A 505 10.68 3.66 -3.66
N HIS A 506 9.87 3.15 -2.74
CA HIS A 506 9.68 3.76 -1.42
C HIS A 506 10.58 3.14 -0.33
N GLY A 507 11.30 2.05 -0.63
CA GLY A 507 11.96 1.22 0.37
C GLY A 507 10.99 0.49 1.32
N ALA A 508 11.54 -0.36 2.18
CA ALA A 508 10.84 -0.95 3.30
C ALA A 508 11.12 -0.13 4.57
N HIS A 509 10.07 0.32 5.26
CA HIS A 509 10.24 1.00 6.54
C HIS A 509 10.36 -0.03 7.65
N THR A 510 11.45 0.03 8.41
CA THR A 510 11.65 -0.89 9.55
C THR A 510 10.72 -0.53 10.71
N THR A 511 10.31 0.74 10.82
CA THR A 511 9.19 1.17 11.67
C THR A 511 8.10 1.75 10.79
N ALA A 512 6.88 1.27 10.99
CA ALA A 512 5.71 1.71 10.26
C ALA A 512 5.56 3.23 10.24
N TRP A 513 5.34 3.79 9.04
CA TRP A 513 5.29 5.24 8.86
C TRP A 513 4.20 5.91 9.70
N ILE A 514 3.05 5.25 9.85
CA ILE A 514 1.95 5.77 10.67
C ILE A 514 2.35 5.91 12.15
N THR A 515 3.26 5.05 12.64
CA THR A 515 3.74 5.11 14.02
C THR A 515 4.70 6.27 14.22
N GLU A 516 5.58 6.58 13.26
CA GLU A 516 6.42 7.79 13.30
C GLU A 516 5.55 9.06 13.29
N VAL A 517 4.52 9.12 12.43
CA VAL A 517 3.57 10.24 12.38
C VAL A 517 2.79 10.40 13.69
N ASP A 518 2.29 9.31 14.26
CA ASP A 518 1.54 9.35 15.52
C ASP A 518 2.44 9.71 16.71
N ALA A 519 3.72 9.28 16.70
CA ALA A 519 4.72 9.73 17.67
C ALA A 519 4.94 11.25 17.62
N VAL A 520 5.07 11.82 16.41
CA VAL A 520 5.19 13.28 16.24
C VAL A 520 3.93 14.01 16.72
N LYS A 521 2.73 13.52 16.36
CA LYS A 521 1.48 14.12 16.86
C LYS A 521 1.41 14.11 18.38
N GLN A 522 1.76 12.99 19.01
CA GLN A 522 1.72 12.85 20.47
C GLN A 522 2.79 13.72 21.16
N MET A 523 3.98 13.81 20.55
CA MET A 523 5.06 14.68 21.02
C MET A 523 4.65 16.16 20.99
N LEU A 524 3.94 16.58 19.95
CA LEU A 524 3.51 17.97 19.74
C LEU A 524 2.17 18.31 20.40
N ALA A 525 1.44 17.31 20.92
CA ALA A 525 0.09 17.49 21.47
C ALA A 525 0.01 18.51 22.62
N THR A 526 1.12 18.78 23.31
CA THR A 526 1.20 19.75 24.41
C THR A 526 1.86 21.07 24.04
N TYR A 527 2.25 21.25 22.77
CA TYR A 527 2.94 22.44 22.29
C TYR A 527 1.97 23.35 21.53
N HIS A 528 2.03 24.64 21.81
CA HIS A 528 1.44 25.65 20.93
C HIS A 528 2.30 25.82 19.67
N GLU A 529 1.72 26.36 18.59
CA GLU A 529 2.39 26.54 17.29
C GLU A 529 3.79 27.15 17.41
N GLU A 530 3.94 28.21 18.22
CA GLU A 530 5.22 28.91 18.46
C GLU A 530 6.32 28.01 19.05
N GLY A 531 5.96 26.94 19.77
CA GLY A 531 6.91 26.02 20.40
C GLY A 531 7.28 24.79 19.56
N ILE A 532 6.56 24.54 18.47
CA ILE A 532 6.70 23.31 17.67
C ILE A 532 8.06 23.26 16.97
N ALA A 533 8.45 24.35 16.29
CA ALA A 533 9.72 24.42 15.58
C ALA A 533 10.91 24.17 16.52
N GLN A 534 10.92 24.83 17.69
CA GLN A 534 11.97 24.66 18.69
C GLN A 534 12.05 23.22 19.20
N LYS A 535 10.91 22.59 19.51
CA LYS A 535 10.88 21.19 19.95
C LYS A 535 11.45 20.23 18.90
N LEU A 536 11.08 20.41 17.63
CA LEU A 536 11.57 19.55 16.55
C LEU A 536 13.07 19.75 16.27
N ARG A 537 13.59 20.96 16.44
CA ARG A 537 15.04 21.23 16.39
C ARG A 537 15.77 20.49 17.51
N GLU A 538 15.26 20.52 18.75
CA GLU A 538 15.85 19.80 19.89
C GLU A 538 15.88 18.29 19.68
N GLU A 539 14.79 17.71 19.16
CA GLU A 539 14.73 16.28 18.83
C GLU A 539 15.68 15.92 17.68
N THR A 540 15.84 16.80 16.69
CA THR A 540 16.80 16.61 15.59
C THR A 540 18.24 16.60 16.12
N VAL A 541 18.61 17.56 16.98
CA VAL A 541 19.92 17.58 17.63
C VAL A 541 20.14 16.33 18.48
N THR A 542 19.11 15.87 19.19
CA THR A 542 19.18 14.66 20.00
C THR A 542 19.43 13.42 19.13
N ALA A 543 18.72 13.29 18.02
CA ALA A 543 18.91 12.18 17.08
C ALA A 543 20.30 12.22 16.41
N LEU A 544 20.79 13.40 16.04
CA LEU A 544 22.14 13.59 15.48
C LEU A 544 23.26 13.18 16.44
N LYS A 545 23.06 13.35 17.74
CA LYS A 545 23.99 12.92 18.79
C LYS A 545 23.76 11.46 19.24
N GLY A 546 22.66 10.86 18.82
CA GLY A 546 22.21 9.55 19.25
C GLY A 546 22.94 8.41 18.55
N GLU A 547 22.64 7.19 18.99
CA GLU A 547 23.27 5.96 18.50
C GLU A 547 22.97 5.66 17.03
N LEU A 548 21.79 6.04 16.52
CA LEU A 548 21.47 5.88 15.10
C LEU A 548 22.50 6.56 14.19
N MET A 549 22.88 7.79 14.51
CA MET A 549 23.83 8.54 13.70
C MET A 549 25.28 8.18 14.04
N THR A 550 25.60 8.02 15.32
CA THR A 550 26.99 7.81 15.74
C THR A 550 27.47 6.36 15.56
N LYS A 551 26.56 5.37 15.59
CA LYS A 551 26.91 3.95 15.44
C LYS A 551 26.47 3.37 14.10
N LEU A 552 25.31 3.76 13.55
CA LEU A 552 24.77 3.10 12.36
C LEU A 552 25.04 3.83 11.04
N ALA A 553 25.36 5.13 11.04
CA ALA A 553 25.62 5.85 9.79
C ALA A 553 26.82 5.27 9.02
N VAL A 554 27.86 4.83 9.73
CA VAL A 554 29.03 4.14 9.16
C VAL A 554 28.70 2.76 8.60
N LEU A 555 27.52 2.22 8.93
CA LEU A 555 27.06 0.90 8.53
C LEU A 555 26.04 0.94 7.39
N LEU A 556 25.70 2.12 6.86
CA LEU A 556 24.81 2.21 5.71
C LEU A 556 25.29 1.31 4.54
N PRO A 557 24.37 0.65 3.83
CA PRO A 557 24.69 -0.06 2.59
C PRO A 557 25.40 0.83 1.58
N THR A 558 26.30 0.25 0.80
CA THR A 558 27.13 0.91 -0.22
C THR A 558 26.30 1.68 -1.23
N ASP A 559 25.16 1.13 -1.67
CA ASP A 559 24.28 1.82 -2.63
C ASP A 559 23.63 3.08 -2.03
N GLN A 560 23.35 3.08 -0.72
CA GLN A 560 22.83 4.23 0.02
C GLN A 560 23.92 5.28 0.28
N LEU A 561 25.15 4.85 0.59
CA LEU A 561 26.32 5.74 0.68
C LEU A 561 26.59 6.43 -0.66
N LYS A 562 26.65 5.64 -1.75
CA LYS A 562 26.83 6.11 -3.12
C LYS A 562 25.71 7.06 -3.55
N GLY A 563 24.48 6.79 -3.11
CA GLY A 563 23.31 7.65 -3.33
C GLY A 563 23.41 9.01 -2.62
N GLY A 564 24.29 9.16 -1.63
CA GLY A 564 24.46 10.39 -0.88
C GLY A 564 23.55 10.51 0.34
N GLN A 565 23.00 9.41 0.86
CA GLN A 565 22.06 9.46 1.99
C GLN A 565 22.63 10.16 3.23
N VAL A 566 23.93 10.04 3.50
CA VAL A 566 24.57 10.72 4.64
C VAL A 566 24.43 12.24 4.51
N SER A 567 24.69 12.77 3.31
CA SER A 567 24.52 14.19 3.03
C SER A 567 23.05 14.60 3.09
N ASP A 568 22.14 13.79 2.52
CA ASP A 568 20.70 14.04 2.57
C ASP A 568 20.18 14.12 4.02
N ILE A 569 20.70 13.31 4.95
CA ILE A 569 20.36 13.38 6.38
C ILE A 569 20.73 14.76 6.95
N PHE A 570 21.92 15.27 6.65
CA PHE A 570 22.39 16.55 7.18
C PHE A 570 21.69 17.74 6.51
N ASP A 571 21.35 17.63 5.24
CA ASP A 571 20.53 18.63 4.55
C ASP A 571 19.11 18.67 5.13
N ALA A 572 18.48 17.52 5.36
CA ALA A 572 17.18 17.46 6.01
C ALA A 572 17.23 17.97 7.46
N ALA A 573 18.30 17.66 8.21
CA ALA A 573 18.49 18.24 9.54
C ALA A 573 18.65 19.77 9.48
N THR A 574 19.36 20.28 8.47
CA THR A 574 19.50 21.71 8.20
C THR A 574 18.15 22.35 7.87
N ASP A 575 17.31 21.68 7.09
CA ASP A 575 15.95 22.13 6.81
C ASP A 575 15.10 22.22 8.09
N VAL A 576 15.25 21.31 9.05
CA VAL A 576 14.59 21.43 10.36
C VAL A 576 15.07 22.67 11.12
N MET A 577 16.37 22.96 11.07
CA MET A 577 16.91 24.15 11.73
C MET A 577 16.47 25.45 11.05
N ALA A 578 16.30 25.42 9.73
CA ALA A 578 15.92 26.56 8.91
C ALA A 578 14.42 26.82 8.87
N ALA A 579 13.58 25.81 9.11
CA ALA A 579 12.13 25.93 9.02
C ALA A 579 11.59 27.05 9.92
N GLU A 580 10.76 27.92 9.35
CA GLU A 580 10.22 29.10 10.01
C GLU A 580 8.81 28.86 10.53
N SER A 581 8.01 28.05 9.81
CA SER A 581 6.66 27.68 10.22
C SER A 581 6.59 26.34 10.96
N PRO A 582 5.57 26.12 11.80
CA PRO A 582 5.31 24.82 12.43
C PRO A 582 5.16 23.69 11.41
N GLU A 583 4.41 23.90 10.32
CA GLU A 583 4.20 22.90 9.29
C GLU A 583 5.48 22.54 8.54
N GLU A 584 6.30 23.52 8.15
CA GLU A 584 7.61 23.26 7.53
C GLU A 584 8.52 22.49 8.48
N SER A 585 8.49 22.84 9.78
CA SER A 585 9.29 22.15 10.78
C SER A 585 8.88 20.68 10.91
N ILE A 586 7.57 20.38 10.88
CA ILE A 586 7.04 19.02 10.92
C ILE A 586 7.41 18.24 9.65
N GLU A 587 7.25 18.84 8.48
CA GLU A 587 7.61 18.24 7.18
C GLU A 587 9.11 17.94 7.11
N ALA A 588 9.96 18.90 7.49
CA ALA A 588 11.41 18.73 7.54
C ALA A 588 11.81 17.66 8.55
N TYR A 589 11.20 17.64 9.75
CA TYR A 589 11.53 16.67 10.80
C TYR A 589 11.19 15.25 10.39
N LEU A 590 9.99 15.05 9.85
CA LEU A 590 9.55 13.74 9.37
C LEU A 590 10.38 13.27 8.16
N THR A 591 10.84 14.19 7.30
CA THR A 591 11.80 13.88 6.23
C THR A 591 13.14 13.44 6.80
N PHE A 592 13.69 14.19 7.76
CA PHE A 592 14.92 13.84 8.47
C PHE A 592 14.82 12.44 9.13
N ARG A 593 13.71 12.16 9.83
CA ARG A 593 13.43 10.86 10.45
C ARG A 593 13.43 9.71 9.45
N ASN A 594 12.85 9.92 8.27
CA ASN A 594 12.81 8.91 7.20
C ASN A 594 14.19 8.59 6.61
N LEU A 595 15.11 9.55 6.64
CA LEU A 595 16.46 9.42 6.12
C LEU A 595 17.43 8.81 7.13
N LEU A 596 17.09 8.73 8.42
CA LEU A 596 17.98 8.17 9.44
C LEU A 596 18.41 6.73 9.09
N PRO A 597 19.63 6.30 9.49
CA PRO A 597 20.12 4.98 9.16
C PRO A 597 19.15 3.87 9.56
N TYR A 598 18.89 2.97 8.61
CA TYR A 598 17.95 1.86 8.74
C TYR A 598 16.49 2.25 9.05
N ALA A 599 16.09 3.53 8.92
CA ALA A 599 14.68 3.90 9.00
C ALA A 599 13.91 3.37 7.79
N THR A 600 14.46 3.63 6.60
CA THR A 600 14.01 3.11 5.31
C THR A 600 15.16 2.36 4.67
N VAL A 601 14.93 1.08 4.38
CA VAL A 601 15.94 0.16 3.84
C VAL A 601 15.53 -0.29 2.44
N PHE A 602 16.51 -0.61 1.60
CA PHE A 602 16.26 -1.16 0.28
C PHE A 602 15.74 -2.60 0.32
N ALA A 603 16.24 -3.39 1.26
CA ALA A 603 15.89 -4.80 1.39
C ALA A 603 14.54 -4.98 2.10
N GLY A 604 13.75 -5.96 1.62
CA GLY A 604 12.44 -6.29 2.19
C GLY A 604 11.25 -5.87 1.33
N SER A 605 10.05 -5.96 1.89
CA SER A 605 8.81 -5.67 1.15
C SER A 605 8.42 -4.19 1.31
N PRO A 606 8.37 -3.40 0.22
CA PRO A 606 7.97 -2.00 0.28
C PRO A 606 6.46 -1.80 0.52
N ASP A 607 5.68 -2.89 0.53
CA ASP A 607 4.22 -2.85 0.44
C ASP A 607 3.52 -2.55 1.79
N GLY A 608 4.27 -2.39 2.89
CA GLY A 608 3.75 -2.19 4.25
C GLY A 608 3.03 -3.43 4.81
N GLN A 609 3.30 -3.78 6.06
CA GLN A 609 2.83 -5.04 6.67
C GLN A 609 1.42 -4.95 7.28
N GLY A 610 0.49 -4.28 6.59
CA GLY A 610 -0.87 -4.05 7.12
C GLY A 610 -0.89 -3.09 8.31
N GLU A 611 0.02 -2.11 8.30
CA GLU A 611 0.18 -1.10 9.34
C GLU A 611 -1.10 -0.26 9.53
N TYR A 612 -1.52 -0.08 10.79
CA TYR A 612 -2.61 0.83 11.16
C TYR A 612 -2.35 1.45 12.53
N SER A 613 -2.89 2.64 12.78
CA SER A 613 -2.70 3.32 14.07
C SER A 613 -3.13 2.44 15.25
N GLY A 614 -2.22 2.24 16.19
CA GLY A 614 -2.43 1.46 17.41
C GLY A 614 -2.30 -0.06 17.27
N ALA A 615 -1.87 -0.57 16.11
CA ALA A 615 -1.50 -1.99 15.97
C ALA A 615 -0.36 -2.36 16.95
N PRO A 616 -0.26 -3.62 17.39
CA PRO A 616 0.83 -4.10 18.25
C PRO A 616 2.22 -3.76 17.69
N ALA A 617 3.19 -3.50 18.57
CA ALA A 617 4.58 -3.17 18.19
C ALA A 617 5.18 -4.17 17.18
N ALA A 618 4.92 -5.47 17.34
CA ALA A 618 5.41 -6.51 16.42
C ALA A 618 4.85 -6.40 14.98
N ILE A 619 3.74 -5.70 14.77
CA ILE A 619 3.21 -5.39 13.41
C ILE A 619 3.81 -4.08 12.89
N GLN A 620 4.12 -3.14 13.79
CA GLN A 620 4.70 -1.84 13.44
C GLN A 620 6.21 -1.90 13.23
N PHE A 621 6.86 -3.02 13.56
CA PHE A 621 8.29 -3.25 13.38
C PHE A 621 8.52 -4.35 12.35
N ASP A 622 9.00 -3.97 11.16
CA ASP A 622 9.35 -4.92 10.10
C ASP A 622 10.76 -5.46 10.34
N LYS A 623 10.84 -6.42 11.27
CA LYS A 623 12.10 -7.06 11.65
C LYS A 623 12.71 -7.84 10.50
N GLU A 624 11.88 -8.39 9.62
CA GLU A 624 12.30 -9.14 8.43
C GLU A 624 13.00 -8.22 7.43
N SER A 625 12.45 -7.04 7.14
CA SER A 625 13.09 -6.05 6.27
C SER A 625 14.39 -5.53 6.89
N LEU A 626 14.42 -5.30 8.20
CA LEU A 626 15.67 -4.94 8.89
C LEU A 626 16.72 -6.06 8.81
N GLN A 627 16.33 -7.31 9.01
CA GLN A 627 17.23 -8.46 8.90
C GLN A 627 17.78 -8.58 7.47
N ALA A 628 16.92 -8.43 6.46
CA ALA A 628 17.36 -8.46 5.06
C ALA A 628 18.34 -7.32 4.74
N ALA A 629 18.18 -6.14 5.37
CA ALA A 629 19.11 -5.03 5.22
C ALA A 629 20.45 -5.27 5.95
N ILE A 630 20.41 -5.96 7.09
CA ILE A 630 21.61 -6.44 7.79
C ILE A 630 22.33 -7.45 6.89
N ASP A 631 21.64 -8.45 6.39
CA ASP A 631 22.21 -9.49 5.52
C ASP A 631 22.85 -8.86 4.27
N LEU A 632 22.16 -7.92 3.61
CA LEU A 632 22.71 -7.16 2.49
C LEU A 632 23.99 -6.41 2.87
N LYS A 633 24.04 -5.82 4.07
CA LYS A 633 25.24 -5.15 4.56
C LYS A 633 26.37 -6.14 4.86
N MET A 634 26.05 -7.34 5.34
CA MET A 634 27.03 -8.39 5.59
C MET A 634 27.65 -8.89 4.28
N ASP A 635 26.84 -9.04 3.23
CA ASP A 635 27.30 -9.43 1.89
C ASP A 635 28.26 -8.40 1.27
N GLU A 636 28.23 -7.14 1.71
CA GLU A 636 29.19 -6.10 1.27
C GLU A 636 30.61 -6.33 1.80
N PHE A 637 30.75 -7.14 2.84
CA PHE A 637 32.05 -7.53 3.39
C PHE A 637 32.63 -8.78 2.71
N ASP A 638 31.95 -9.33 1.69
CA ASP A 638 32.53 -10.37 0.83
C ASP A 638 33.49 -9.79 -0.23
N ASP A 639 34.41 -10.66 -0.68
CA ASP A 639 35.60 -10.32 -1.48
C ASP A 639 35.31 -9.48 -2.73
N SER A 640 34.10 -9.57 -3.30
CA SER A 640 33.74 -8.86 -4.53
C SER A 640 33.27 -7.42 -4.32
N ARG A 641 32.84 -7.04 -3.11
CA ARG A 641 32.25 -5.72 -2.81
C ARG A 641 33.04 -4.90 -1.80
N PHE A 642 33.91 -5.52 -1.01
CA PHE A 642 34.67 -4.88 0.07
C PHE A 642 35.39 -3.58 -0.35
N ASP A 643 36.14 -3.61 -1.46
CA ASP A 643 36.86 -2.43 -1.97
C ASP A 643 35.92 -1.31 -2.45
N SER A 644 34.72 -1.68 -2.94
CA SER A 644 33.70 -0.68 -3.28
C SER A 644 33.15 -0.02 -2.02
N THR A 645 32.89 -0.80 -0.97
CA THR A 645 32.40 -0.31 0.31
C THR A 645 33.37 0.68 0.94
N ILE A 646 34.67 0.34 0.98
CA ILE A 646 35.71 1.23 1.52
C ILE A 646 35.73 2.55 0.74
N ARG A 647 35.75 2.50 -0.60
CA ARG A 647 35.80 3.70 -1.44
C ARG A 647 34.59 4.62 -1.25
N GLU A 648 33.38 4.06 -1.15
CA GLU A 648 32.18 4.88 -0.94
C GLU A 648 32.12 5.45 0.49
N MET A 649 32.63 4.75 1.50
CA MET A 649 32.79 5.29 2.86
C MET A 649 33.81 6.42 2.91
N GLU A 650 34.95 6.28 2.23
CA GLU A 650 35.94 7.35 2.07
C GLU A 650 35.32 8.59 1.45
N LYS A 651 34.67 8.41 0.30
CA LYS A 651 33.99 9.49 -0.42
C LYS A 651 32.94 10.17 0.46
N ALA A 652 32.12 9.42 1.18
CA ALA A 652 31.14 9.99 2.11
C ALA A 652 31.81 10.79 3.25
N SER A 653 32.96 10.32 3.76
CA SER A 653 33.73 11.01 4.79
C SER A 653 34.43 12.30 4.31
N GLU A 654 34.72 12.40 3.01
CA GLU A 654 35.31 13.57 2.39
C GLU A 654 34.24 14.63 2.06
N LEU A 655 33.10 14.20 1.52
CA LEU A 655 31.95 15.05 1.20
C LEU A 655 31.36 15.73 2.43
N THR A 656 31.50 15.10 3.60
CA THR A 656 31.13 15.67 4.89
C THR A 656 32.19 16.65 5.43
N GLY A 657 33.45 16.56 4.98
CA GLY A 657 34.55 17.38 5.45
C GLY A 657 34.91 18.61 4.59
N THR A 658 34.52 18.63 3.31
CA THR A 658 34.87 19.70 2.37
C THR A 658 33.66 20.48 1.88
N PRO A 659 33.77 21.81 1.68
CA PRO A 659 32.73 22.57 1.01
C PRO A 659 32.46 22.01 -0.39
N GLY A 660 31.27 21.47 -0.61
CA GLY A 660 30.93 20.81 -1.86
C GLY A 660 31.16 21.72 -3.07
N ARG A 661 31.96 21.26 -4.04
CA ARG A 661 31.80 21.73 -5.42
C ARG A 661 30.42 21.29 -5.86
N GLY A 662 29.47 22.22 -5.91
CA GLY A 662 28.12 21.89 -6.35
C GLY A 662 28.18 21.18 -7.69
N GLU A 663 27.57 20.00 -7.80
CA GLU A 663 27.37 19.26 -9.04
C GLU A 663 26.32 19.98 -9.93
N GLY A 664 26.50 21.29 -10.11
CA GLY A 664 25.73 22.11 -11.04
C GLY A 664 26.20 21.84 -12.46
N GLY A 665 25.25 21.52 -13.33
CA GLY A 665 25.45 21.02 -14.70
C GLY A 665 26.57 21.71 -15.50
N ALA A 666 27.32 20.87 -16.21
CA ALA A 666 28.57 21.18 -16.90
C ALA A 666 28.46 22.12 -18.13
N ASP A 667 27.49 23.04 -18.20
CA ASP A 667 27.14 23.72 -19.46
C ASP A 667 27.19 25.25 -19.44
N SER A 668 27.60 25.90 -18.33
CA SER A 668 27.61 27.37 -18.25
C SER A 668 28.98 28.06 -18.36
N GLY A 669 30.09 27.33 -18.45
CA GLY A 669 31.43 27.92 -18.65
C GLY A 669 31.98 28.82 -17.52
N GLU A 670 31.17 29.14 -16.52
CA GLU A 670 31.58 29.81 -15.28
C GLU A 670 32.07 28.78 -14.27
N GLU A 671 33.29 28.95 -13.75
CA GLU A 671 33.77 28.13 -12.64
C GLU A 671 32.80 28.27 -11.46
N PRO A 672 32.19 27.17 -10.97
CA PRO A 672 31.20 27.25 -9.91
C PRO A 672 31.90 27.75 -8.64
N VAL A 673 31.51 28.95 -8.19
CA VAL A 673 31.90 29.47 -6.89
C VAL A 673 31.43 28.46 -5.84
N ALA A 674 32.37 27.78 -5.20
CA ALA A 674 32.08 26.78 -4.18
C ALA A 674 31.31 27.44 -3.04
N ARG A 675 29.99 27.19 -2.98
CA ARG A 675 29.17 27.64 -1.86
C ARG A 675 29.47 26.74 -0.66
N PRO A 676 29.65 27.30 0.54
CA PRO A 676 29.76 26.47 1.74
C PRO A 676 28.50 25.62 1.89
N PRO A 677 28.61 24.38 2.37
CA PRO A 677 27.46 23.51 2.61
C PRO A 677 26.49 24.18 3.57
N ARG A 678 25.18 23.99 3.35
CA ARG A 678 24.12 24.67 4.13
C ARG A 678 24.24 24.43 5.64
N TRP A 679 24.68 23.23 6.03
CA TRP A 679 24.85 22.86 7.44
C TRP A 679 25.93 23.67 8.18
N THR A 680 26.83 24.37 7.49
CA THR A 680 27.83 25.24 8.13
C THR A 680 27.21 26.43 8.87
N GLY A 681 25.98 26.82 8.50
CA GLY A 681 25.19 27.83 9.22
C GLY A 681 24.63 27.36 10.57
N TYR A 682 24.72 26.06 10.89
CA TYR A 682 24.11 25.45 12.06
C TYR A 682 25.15 24.64 12.85
N PRO A 683 25.76 25.20 13.92
CA PRO A 683 26.87 24.59 14.65
C PRO A 683 26.61 23.16 15.14
N GLU A 684 25.38 22.85 15.50
CA GLU A 684 24.94 21.53 15.94
C GLU A 684 25.03 20.49 14.82
N VAL A 685 24.59 20.85 13.62
CA VAL A 685 24.65 19.98 12.43
C VAL A 685 26.10 19.83 11.99
N ALA A 686 26.86 20.92 11.91
CA ALA A 686 28.28 20.89 11.56
C ALA A 686 29.11 19.99 12.50
N ARG A 687 28.83 20.01 13.81
CA ARG A 687 29.47 19.09 14.76
C ARG A 687 29.10 17.64 14.50
N ALA A 688 27.83 17.34 14.20
CA ALA A 688 27.39 15.98 13.89
C ALA A 688 28.02 15.45 12.59
N VAL A 689 28.10 16.30 11.56
CA VAL A 689 28.81 16.01 10.29
C VAL A 689 30.24 15.58 10.58
N LYS A 690 30.98 16.37 11.38
CA LYS A 690 32.36 16.06 11.75
C LYS A 690 32.48 14.71 12.48
N VAL A 691 31.61 14.46 13.48
CA VAL A 691 31.63 13.20 14.24
C VAL A 691 31.42 11.99 13.34
N VAL A 692 30.45 12.05 12.42
CA VAL A 692 30.18 10.96 11.47
C VAL A 692 31.31 10.80 10.47
N ALA A 693 31.87 11.89 9.96
CA ALA A 693 33.01 11.86 9.04
C ALA A 693 34.25 11.22 9.69
N ASP A 694 34.57 11.62 10.92
CA ASP A 694 35.70 11.09 11.68
C ASP A 694 35.49 9.59 12.00
N ALA A 695 34.25 9.18 12.33
CA ALA A 695 33.90 7.77 12.53
C ALA A 695 34.04 6.95 11.24
N MET A 696 33.57 7.45 10.10
CA MET A 696 33.73 6.78 8.80
C MET A 696 35.21 6.62 8.44
N LYS A 697 36.02 7.66 8.65
CA LYS A 697 37.47 7.61 8.43
C LYS A 697 38.14 6.58 9.33
N ALA A 698 37.81 6.55 10.61
CA ALA A 698 38.34 5.56 11.54
C ALA A 698 37.99 4.14 11.08
N THR A 699 36.74 3.89 10.70
CA THR A 699 36.32 2.58 10.17
C THR A 699 37.06 2.22 8.89
N VAL A 700 37.23 3.15 7.97
CA VAL A 700 38.02 2.94 6.74
C VAL A 700 39.47 2.60 7.08
N GLU A 701 40.13 3.34 7.98
CA GLU A 701 41.51 3.08 8.38
C GLU A 701 41.68 1.75 9.12
N ASP A 702 40.65 1.28 9.82
CA ASP A 702 40.64 -0.07 10.40
C ASP A 702 40.48 -1.16 9.32
N LEU A 703 39.75 -0.86 8.23
CA LEU A 703 39.51 -1.78 7.12
C LEU A 703 40.62 -1.76 6.04
N LYS A 704 41.42 -0.69 5.92
CA LYS A 704 42.47 -0.54 4.89
C LYS A 704 43.70 -1.45 5.04
N PRO A 705 44.28 -1.64 6.24
CA PRO A 705 45.38 -2.59 6.47
C PRO A 705 44.98 -4.04 6.16
N ALA A 706 43.70 -4.29 5.88
CA ALA A 706 43.09 -5.59 5.73
C ALA A 706 43.22 -6.25 4.36
N ASN A 707 44.23 -5.90 3.55
CA ASN A 707 44.44 -6.59 2.26
C ASN A 707 45.08 -8.00 2.41
N SER A 708 44.92 -8.61 3.59
CA SER A 708 45.28 -9.99 3.89
C SER A 708 44.03 -10.78 4.24
N ASP A 709 43.99 -12.06 3.89
CA ASP A 709 42.84 -12.95 4.16
C ASP A 709 42.43 -12.93 5.65
N ALA A 710 43.39 -12.79 6.56
CA ALA A 710 43.18 -12.74 8.01
C ALA A 710 42.43 -11.50 8.51
N ALA A 711 42.33 -10.46 7.70
CA ALA A 711 41.63 -9.23 8.05
C ALA A 711 40.24 -9.16 7.38
N ARG A 712 40.08 -9.84 6.23
CA ARG A 712 38.75 -10.17 5.69
C ARG A 712 38.00 -11.14 6.60
N GLU A 713 38.69 -12.13 7.16
CA GLU A 713 38.12 -13.02 8.18
C GLU A 713 37.68 -12.25 9.43
N ARG A 714 38.49 -11.32 9.93
CA ARG A 714 38.09 -10.41 11.02
C ARG A 714 36.92 -9.50 10.65
N ALA A 715 36.87 -8.99 9.41
CA ALA A 715 35.74 -8.20 8.95
C ALA A 715 34.43 -9.04 8.93
N ARG A 716 34.50 -10.32 8.54
CA ARG A 716 33.36 -11.25 8.61
C ARG A 716 32.91 -11.56 10.04
N ASP A 717 33.85 -11.79 10.95
CA ASP A 717 33.54 -12.01 12.38
C ASP A 717 32.90 -10.75 13.01
N ASN A 718 33.45 -9.58 12.69
CA ASN A 718 32.88 -8.30 13.10
C ASN A 718 31.50 -8.08 12.47
N ALA A 719 31.26 -8.57 11.26
CA ALA A 719 29.98 -8.45 10.57
C ALA A 719 28.82 -9.01 11.41
N ALA A 720 28.97 -10.18 12.01
CA ALA A 720 27.93 -10.75 12.87
C ALA A 720 27.63 -9.86 14.09
N GLU A 721 28.66 -9.31 14.73
CA GLU A 721 28.52 -8.34 15.83
C GLU A 721 27.85 -7.04 15.37
N LEU A 722 28.22 -6.54 14.17
CA LEU A 722 27.61 -5.36 13.55
C LEU A 722 26.13 -5.59 13.26
N GLY A 723 25.75 -6.77 12.79
CA GLY A 723 24.35 -7.15 12.58
C GLY A 723 23.55 -7.13 13.88
N GLU A 724 24.11 -7.67 14.97
CA GLU A 724 23.49 -7.60 16.30
C GLU A 724 23.39 -6.17 16.81
N GLN A 725 24.40 -5.34 16.57
CA GLN A 725 24.42 -3.92 16.92
C GLN A 725 23.34 -3.13 16.16
N ILE A 726 23.23 -3.31 14.83
CA ILE A 726 22.19 -2.69 14.00
C ILE A 726 20.81 -3.07 14.52
N MET A 727 20.58 -4.37 14.72
CA MET A 727 19.31 -4.88 15.23
C MET A 727 19.00 -4.25 16.59
N THR A 728 19.95 -4.25 17.54
CA THR A 728 19.73 -3.75 18.91
C THR A 728 19.43 -2.26 18.96
N VAL A 729 20.20 -1.44 18.24
CA VAL A 729 20.00 0.02 18.21
C VAL A 729 18.67 0.34 17.55
N ARG A 730 18.34 -0.32 16.43
CA ARG A 730 17.08 -0.06 15.73
C ARG A 730 15.87 -0.58 16.49
N ASP A 731 15.99 -1.69 17.21
CA ASP A 731 14.93 -2.23 18.07
C ASP A 731 14.58 -1.28 19.20
N SER A 732 15.63 -0.75 19.85
CA SER A 732 15.50 0.24 20.93
C SER A 732 14.84 1.52 20.43
N GLU A 733 15.21 1.96 19.23
CA GLU A 733 14.58 3.12 18.61
C GLU A 733 13.12 2.87 18.25
N HIS A 734 12.80 1.70 17.69
CA HIS A 734 11.42 1.33 17.41
C HIS A 734 10.57 1.39 18.68
N ASP A 735 11.06 0.80 19.77
CA ASP A 735 10.35 0.77 21.05
C ASP A 735 10.13 2.20 21.58
N ARG A 736 11.15 3.08 21.47
CA ARG A 736 11.02 4.50 21.84
C ARG A 736 9.93 5.20 21.03
N VAL A 737 9.93 5.06 19.70
CA VAL A 737 8.94 5.70 18.82
C VAL A 737 7.54 5.14 19.09
N TYR A 738 7.42 3.83 19.30
CA TYR A 738 6.15 3.18 19.60
C TYR A 738 5.57 3.64 20.94
N GLU A 739 6.40 3.76 21.99
CA GLU A 739 5.96 4.27 23.29
C GLU A 739 5.53 5.74 23.22
N LEU A 740 6.21 6.55 22.41
CA LEU A 740 5.79 7.92 22.13
C LEU A 740 4.45 7.98 21.39
N ALA A 741 4.27 7.16 20.36
CA ALA A 741 3.02 7.12 19.58
C ALA A 741 1.82 6.62 20.40
N TYR A 742 2.05 5.69 21.33
CA TYR A 742 0.99 5.03 22.08
C TYR A 742 1.29 4.99 23.59
N PRO A 743 1.22 6.13 24.30
CA PRO A 743 1.52 6.21 25.71
C PRO A 743 0.73 5.19 26.54
N GLY A 744 1.43 4.48 27.42
CA GLY A 744 0.86 3.42 28.26
C GLY A 744 0.77 2.04 27.59
N LYS A 745 1.05 1.92 26.28
CA LYS A 745 1.24 0.62 25.62
C LYS A 745 2.72 0.26 25.62
N ARG A 746 3.12 -0.66 26.48
CA ARG A 746 4.46 -1.23 26.41
C ARG A 746 4.57 -2.19 25.22
N PRO A 747 5.69 -2.21 24.49
CA PRO A 747 5.98 -3.25 23.51
C PRO A 747 5.92 -4.61 24.21
N ARG A 748 4.85 -5.38 23.98
CA ARG A 748 4.75 -6.77 24.45
C ARG A 748 5.56 -7.65 23.51
N ARG A 749 6.87 -7.45 23.47
CA ARG A 749 7.79 -8.40 22.85
C ARG A 749 7.88 -9.57 23.81
N ARG A 750 7.51 -10.78 23.36
CA ARG A 750 7.92 -12.00 24.05
C ARG A 750 9.44 -11.91 24.13
N ARG A 751 10.01 -11.69 25.33
CA ARG A 751 11.45 -11.86 25.55
C ARG A 751 11.78 -13.31 25.23
N VAL A 752 12.19 -13.57 23.99
CA VAL A 752 12.70 -14.89 23.58
C VAL A 752 14.05 -15.16 24.26
N ALA A 753 14.75 -14.10 24.68
CA ALA A 753 16.09 -14.16 25.28
C ALA A 753 16.17 -14.91 26.62
N ASP A 754 15.10 -14.99 27.42
CA ASP A 754 15.16 -15.64 28.74
C ASP A 754 15.01 -17.18 28.67
N ALA A 755 14.52 -17.74 27.56
CA ALA A 755 14.38 -19.19 27.41
C ALA A 755 15.70 -19.89 27.02
N GLY A 756 16.64 -19.17 26.38
CA GLY A 756 17.92 -19.74 25.91
C GLY A 756 19.06 -19.71 26.92
N ARG A 757 19.06 -18.77 27.88
CA ARG A 757 20.13 -18.68 28.90
C ARG A 757 19.95 -19.64 30.08
N ALA A 758 18.72 -20.11 30.34
CA ALA A 758 18.46 -21.01 31.47
C ALA A 758 18.95 -22.46 31.24
N SER A 759 19.23 -22.88 30.01
CA SER A 759 19.70 -24.25 29.69
C SER A 759 21.23 -24.41 29.68
N ALA A 760 22.00 -23.32 29.72
CA ALA A 760 23.48 -23.38 29.69
C ALA A 760 24.14 -23.40 31.09
N GLY A 761 23.36 -23.33 32.17
CA GLY A 761 23.85 -23.05 33.52
C GLY A 761 23.71 -24.17 34.54
N ARG A 762 23.81 -25.46 34.17
CA ARG A 762 23.91 -26.57 35.15
C ARG A 762 24.87 -27.67 34.70
N GLY A 763 26.15 -27.45 34.97
CA GLY A 763 27.21 -28.48 34.98
C GLY A 763 28.22 -28.16 36.07
N SER A 764 28.27 -28.98 37.11
CA SER A 764 28.96 -28.79 38.41
C SER A 764 30.50 -28.91 38.36
N PRO A 765 31.21 -28.48 39.43
CA PRO A 765 32.67 -28.35 39.49
C PRO A 765 33.37 -29.55 40.17
N ALA A 766 34.63 -29.86 39.81
CA ALA A 766 35.63 -30.44 40.72
C ALA A 766 37.06 -30.56 40.14
N ARG A 767 38.04 -30.13 40.96
CA ARG A 767 39.44 -30.62 41.15
C ARG A 767 40.59 -30.17 40.22
N ALA A 768 41.25 -29.10 40.67
CA ALA A 768 42.61 -29.05 41.26
C ALA A 768 43.80 -29.81 40.62
N ARG A 769 44.90 -29.07 40.31
CA ARG A 769 46.15 -28.99 41.13
C ARG A 769 47.25 -28.13 40.48
N ARG A 770 47.90 -27.29 41.33
CA ARG A 770 49.35 -26.95 41.52
C ARG A 770 50.30 -26.93 40.30
N ALA A 771 51.34 -26.11 40.20
CA ALA A 771 51.96 -25.06 41.02
C ALA A 771 53.13 -24.48 40.19
N ALA A 772 53.53 -23.23 40.46
CA ALA A 772 54.92 -22.78 40.68
C ALA A 772 55.06 -21.28 40.37
N ALA A 773 55.32 -20.49 41.41
CA ALA A 773 56.03 -19.23 41.33
C ALA A 773 57.25 -19.34 42.27
N PRO A 774 58.42 -18.79 41.91
CA PRO A 774 59.60 -18.87 42.76
C PRO A 774 59.61 -17.79 43.86
N ALA A 775 60.09 -18.27 45.01
CA ALA A 775 60.66 -17.64 46.21
C ALA A 775 61.58 -16.42 45.95
N ARG A 776 61.97 -15.56 46.91
CA ARG A 776 61.69 -15.31 48.34
C ARG A 776 62.46 -14.02 48.72
N ARG A 777 61.94 -13.27 49.68
CA ARG A 777 62.64 -12.67 50.83
C ARG A 777 61.63 -12.78 51.99
N ARG A 778 61.91 -13.28 53.19
CA ARG A 778 63.14 -13.69 53.88
C ARG A 778 63.11 -15.18 54.23
#